data_AF-A0A392M3W6-F1
#
_entry.id   AF-A0A392M3W6-F1
#
_cell.length_a   1.000
_cell.length_b   1.000
_cell.length_c   1.000
_cell.angle_alpha   90.00
_cell.angle_beta   90.00
_cell.angle_gamma   90.00
#
_symmetry.space_group_name_H-M   'P 1'
#
loop_
_entity.id
_entity.type
_entity.pdbx_description
1 polymer ?
#
loop_
_entity_poly.entity_id
_entity_poly.type
_entity_poly.pdbx_seq_one_letter_code
_entity_poly.pdbx_strand_id
1 'polypeptide(L)'
;MLNQCNIPIFDEAFIDCTALSNCFSTPGRSLGQVIASKLVAVKQAGYFTEPTDFSTSNCDALFSLFSDEFFSNGFHYAQEEIEVLRSLPIYKTVVGSYTKLQGQDQCMIPSNSFFKPYDEHCLSYATDSNQSSFVRALGVLELHDQQILVRFGLPGFERKPQNVQEEILVYIFKNWHDLQSDQSVVEALKETKFVRSSDEFSTDLLKPVELFDPGDALLLSIFFGERKKFPGERFSTEGWIRILRKLGLRTAKEVDVIIECARRVEFLGVECMKSSNLDDFEADTTSSRPEVSPEVWALGGSVVEFVISHFALFFSNNFCELLGKIACVPAELGFPNVGCKRVLASYSEAVLSKDWPLAWSCAPILCRQHIVPPEYSWGALHLRSPPAFSTVLKHLQVIGKNGGEDTLAHWPIASGLNIEECTCEILKYLDKIWGSLSPSDVAELRGVAFLPAANGTRLVTADALFARLMINLSPFAFELPAVYLPFAKILKDLGLQDVLTLSAAKDLLLNLQKACGYQHLNPNELRAVMEILNFICDQIGEGSKFDGYDWKSEVIVPDDGCRLVHSTSCVYVDSDGSRFVKCIDTSRIRFVHADLPERVCIVLGIKKLSDVVIEELDENHSLQTLGSVGSVSLVTIKQKLLSKSLQSAVWTVVNSLGCHIPALNSISLEATESFLNSTSEKLQFVKVEE
;
A
#
# COMPACT_ATOMS: atom_id res chain seq x y z
N MET A 1 12.63 11.31 -82.25
CA MET A 1 12.49 10.31 -81.18
C MET A 1 13.83 9.63 -80.89
N LEU A 2 14.38 8.81 -81.78
CA LEU A 2 15.70 8.17 -81.58
C LEU A 2 16.88 9.17 -81.46
N ASN A 3 16.74 10.38 -82.03
CA ASN A 3 17.67 11.49 -81.81
C ASN A 3 17.80 11.90 -80.33
N GLN A 4 16.77 11.74 -79.50
CA GLN A 4 16.84 12.05 -78.06
C GLN A 4 17.72 11.04 -77.29
N CYS A 5 17.95 9.85 -77.87
CA CYS A 5 18.89 8.85 -77.37
C CYS A 5 20.26 8.95 -78.08
N ASN A 6 20.57 10.08 -78.74
CA ASN A 6 21.77 10.31 -79.54
C ASN A 6 22.00 9.27 -80.65
N ILE A 7 20.94 8.63 -81.15
CA ILE A 7 21.04 7.82 -82.37
C ILE A 7 20.90 8.76 -83.57
N PRO A 8 21.88 8.84 -84.46
CA PRO A 8 21.80 9.69 -85.65
C PRO A 8 20.69 9.20 -86.59
N ILE A 9 19.74 10.10 -86.89
CA ILE A 9 18.73 9.92 -87.94
C ILE A 9 19.28 10.54 -89.22
N PHE A 10 19.30 9.76 -90.30
CA PHE A 10 19.75 10.19 -91.62
C PHE A 10 18.53 10.46 -92.51
N ASP A 11 18.60 11.54 -93.28
CA ASP A 11 17.58 11.88 -94.28
C ASP A 11 17.77 10.98 -95.53
N GLU A 12 16.66 10.48 -96.09
CA GLU A 12 16.66 9.59 -97.25
C GLU A 12 17.41 10.19 -98.45
N ALA A 13 17.46 11.53 -98.57
CA ALA A 13 18.19 12.23 -99.61
C ALA A 13 19.72 12.01 -99.58
N PHE A 14 20.27 11.43 -98.50
CA PHE A 14 21.71 11.18 -98.31
C PHE A 14 22.11 9.70 -98.31
N ILE A 15 21.20 8.78 -98.68
CA ILE A 15 21.45 7.33 -98.69
C ILE A 15 22.65 6.92 -99.56
N ASP A 16 22.93 7.65 -100.64
CA ASP A 16 24.00 7.33 -101.60
C ASP A 16 25.43 7.74 -101.14
N CYS A 17 25.57 8.30 -99.94
CA CYS A 17 26.87 8.73 -99.43
C CYS A 17 27.66 7.52 -98.88
N THR A 18 28.80 7.18 -99.50
CA THR A 18 29.63 5.99 -99.17
C THR A 18 30.15 5.94 -97.74
N ALA A 19 30.18 7.06 -97.01
CA ALA A 19 30.54 7.10 -95.58
C ALA A 19 29.41 6.59 -94.66
N LEU A 20 28.16 6.57 -95.13
CA LEU A 20 26.97 6.15 -94.37
C LEU A 20 26.68 4.65 -94.49
N SER A 21 27.30 3.92 -95.43
CA SER A 21 27.09 2.48 -95.64
C SER A 21 27.40 1.63 -94.40
N ASN A 22 28.27 2.11 -93.50
CA ASN A 22 28.60 1.45 -92.23
C ASN A 22 27.58 1.73 -91.11
N CYS A 23 26.65 2.65 -91.33
CA CYS A 23 25.61 3.06 -90.38
C CYS A 23 24.23 2.45 -90.68
N PHE A 24 24.08 1.78 -91.83
CA PHE A 24 22.87 1.05 -92.24
C PHE A 24 22.90 -0.40 -91.75
N SER A 25 21.72 -1.01 -91.64
CA SER A 25 21.56 -2.36 -91.12
C SER A 25 22.24 -3.40 -92.02
N THR A 26 22.93 -4.36 -91.42
CA THR A 26 23.36 -5.57 -92.13
C THR A 26 22.14 -6.30 -92.68
N PRO A 27 22.16 -6.83 -93.92
CA PRO A 27 21.03 -7.56 -94.49
C PRO A 27 20.59 -8.70 -93.57
N GLY A 28 19.30 -8.73 -93.21
CA GLY A 28 18.72 -9.76 -92.33
C GLY A 28 18.50 -9.36 -90.87
N ARG A 29 18.83 -8.12 -90.45
CA ARG A 29 18.43 -7.59 -89.13
C ARG A 29 17.14 -6.78 -89.19
N SER A 30 16.26 -6.98 -88.21
CA SER A 30 15.01 -6.23 -88.07
C SER A 30 15.26 -4.80 -87.57
N LEU A 31 14.26 -3.91 -87.67
CA LEU A 31 14.40 -2.51 -87.32
C LEU A 31 14.66 -2.34 -85.81
N GLY A 32 13.93 -3.07 -84.96
CA GLY A 32 14.12 -3.09 -83.52
C GLY A 32 15.51 -3.58 -83.10
N GLN A 33 16.07 -4.59 -83.77
CA GLN A 33 17.45 -5.05 -83.52
C GLN A 33 18.49 -3.98 -83.84
N VAL A 34 18.30 -3.24 -84.94
CA VAL A 34 19.20 -2.16 -85.33
C VAL A 34 19.12 -1.03 -84.31
N ILE A 35 17.91 -0.72 -83.81
CA ILE A 35 17.72 0.27 -82.75
C ILE A 35 18.40 -0.20 -81.46
N ALA A 36 18.14 -1.42 -80.99
CA ALA A 36 18.71 -1.97 -79.76
C ALA A 36 20.25 -2.01 -79.81
N SER A 37 20.84 -2.51 -80.89
CA SER A 37 22.30 -2.57 -81.06
C SER A 37 22.95 -1.18 -81.16
N LYS A 38 22.29 -0.20 -81.80
CA LYS A 38 22.74 1.20 -81.79
C LYS A 38 22.65 1.82 -80.40
N LEU A 39 21.58 1.54 -79.65
CA LEU A 39 21.45 1.99 -78.27
C LEU A 39 22.56 1.42 -77.37
N VAL A 40 22.94 0.14 -77.55
CA VAL A 40 24.09 -0.48 -76.87
C VAL A 40 25.40 0.23 -77.25
N ALA A 41 25.65 0.46 -78.53
CA ALA A 41 26.87 1.13 -79.01
C ALA A 41 26.98 2.56 -78.44
N VAL A 42 25.87 3.31 -78.41
CA VAL A 42 25.82 4.67 -77.84
C VAL A 42 26.05 4.64 -76.33
N LYS A 43 25.50 3.65 -75.61
CA LYS A 43 25.74 3.47 -74.17
C LYS A 43 27.20 3.11 -73.86
N GLN A 44 27.80 2.18 -74.61
CA GLN A 44 29.21 1.80 -74.46
C GLN A 44 30.17 2.96 -74.76
N ALA A 45 29.81 3.84 -75.70
CA ALA A 45 30.57 5.03 -76.03
C ALA A 45 30.36 6.20 -75.03
N GLY A 46 29.50 6.04 -74.02
CA GLY A 46 29.23 7.06 -73.00
C GLY A 46 28.35 8.22 -73.48
N TYR A 47 27.73 8.11 -74.65
CA TYR A 47 26.88 9.15 -75.24
C TYR A 47 25.38 8.90 -75.04
N PHE A 48 24.99 7.89 -74.27
CA PHE A 48 23.58 7.60 -74.01
C PHE A 48 22.98 8.66 -73.09
N THR A 49 22.06 9.46 -73.62
CA THR A 49 21.23 10.39 -72.85
C THR A 49 19.89 9.74 -72.53
N GLU A 50 19.52 9.72 -71.24
CA GLU A 50 18.20 9.24 -70.83
C GLU A 50 17.13 10.16 -71.45
N PRO A 51 16.20 9.63 -72.25
CA PRO A 51 15.15 10.44 -72.87
C PRO A 51 14.13 10.85 -71.81
N THR A 52 13.87 12.16 -71.66
CA THR A 52 12.96 12.71 -70.62
C THR A 52 11.54 12.94 -71.11
N ASP A 53 11.30 13.08 -72.43
CA ASP A 53 10.02 13.52 -72.99
C ASP A 53 9.63 12.74 -74.26
N PHE A 54 9.29 11.46 -74.12
CA PHE A 54 8.60 10.75 -75.19
C PHE A 54 7.09 11.05 -75.15
N SER A 55 6.50 11.34 -76.32
CA SER A 55 5.04 11.41 -76.42
C SER A 55 4.45 10.02 -76.19
N THR A 56 3.24 9.96 -75.64
CA THR A 56 2.55 8.68 -75.34
C THR A 56 2.40 7.80 -76.58
N SER A 57 2.12 8.39 -77.74
CA SER A 57 2.05 7.70 -79.05
C SER A 57 3.39 7.09 -79.47
N ASN A 58 4.50 7.76 -79.15
CA ASN A 58 5.85 7.34 -79.49
C ASN A 58 6.30 6.18 -78.58
N CYS A 59 5.94 6.22 -77.29
CA CYS A 59 6.17 5.09 -76.37
C CYS A 59 5.42 3.84 -76.83
N ASP A 60 4.11 3.96 -77.12
CA ASP A 60 3.29 2.85 -77.59
C ASP A 60 3.83 2.25 -78.91
N ALA A 61 4.30 3.11 -79.84
CA ALA A 61 4.85 2.68 -81.13
C ALA A 61 6.20 1.95 -80.97
N LEU A 62 7.12 2.47 -80.16
CA LEU A 62 8.41 1.82 -79.88
C LEU A 62 8.21 0.48 -79.17
N PHE A 63 7.36 0.46 -78.15
CA PHE A 63 7.09 -0.75 -77.41
C PHE A 63 6.47 -1.83 -78.32
N SER A 64 5.48 -1.46 -79.15
CA SER A 64 4.85 -2.39 -80.10
C SER A 64 5.85 -2.93 -81.12
N LEU A 65 6.75 -2.10 -81.65
CA LEU A 65 7.82 -2.54 -82.54
C LEU A 65 8.69 -3.62 -81.90
N PHE A 66 9.17 -3.39 -80.68
CA PHE A 66 10.01 -4.37 -79.99
C PHE A 66 9.26 -5.64 -79.60
N SER A 67 7.99 -5.54 -79.18
CA SER A 67 7.18 -6.70 -78.81
C SER A 67 6.81 -7.57 -80.00
N ASP A 68 6.45 -6.96 -81.13
CA ASP A 68 6.04 -7.68 -82.33
C ASP A 68 7.24 -8.39 -82.96
N GLU A 69 8.40 -7.72 -83.04
CA GLU A 69 9.63 -8.35 -83.55
C GLU A 69 10.13 -9.49 -82.66
N PHE A 70 10.01 -9.36 -81.34
CA PHE A 70 10.36 -10.42 -80.38
C PHE A 70 9.51 -11.67 -80.62
N PHE A 71 8.20 -11.50 -80.83
CA PHE A 71 7.28 -12.61 -81.02
C PHE A 71 7.36 -13.24 -82.42
N SER A 72 7.42 -12.45 -83.49
CA SER A 72 7.36 -12.95 -84.87
C SER A 72 8.60 -13.69 -85.33
N ASN A 73 9.78 -13.37 -84.78
CA ASN A 73 11.07 -13.89 -85.27
C ASN A 73 11.72 -14.92 -84.34
N GLY A 74 11.07 -15.30 -83.22
CA GLY A 74 11.67 -16.21 -82.22
C GLY A 74 13.01 -15.69 -81.68
N PHE A 75 13.16 -14.37 -81.61
CA PHE A 75 14.43 -13.68 -81.44
C PHE A 75 14.76 -13.45 -79.97
N HIS A 76 16.04 -13.59 -79.59
CA HIS A 76 16.52 -13.30 -78.26
C HIS A 76 17.50 -12.13 -78.28
N TYR A 77 17.17 -11.06 -77.57
CA TYR A 77 18.07 -9.93 -77.34
C TYR A 77 19.26 -10.37 -76.48
N ALA A 78 20.45 -9.84 -76.78
CA ALA A 78 21.63 -10.05 -75.95
C ALA A 78 21.46 -9.37 -74.58
N GLN A 79 22.23 -9.78 -73.57
CA GLN A 79 22.13 -9.23 -72.21
C GLN A 79 22.34 -7.71 -72.17
N GLU A 80 23.28 -7.20 -72.97
CA GLU A 80 23.55 -5.76 -73.10
C GLU A 80 22.36 -5.01 -73.73
N GLU A 81 21.71 -5.61 -74.74
CA GLU A 81 20.52 -5.05 -75.39
C GLU A 81 19.33 -5.02 -74.43
N ILE A 82 19.12 -6.09 -73.65
CA ILE A 82 18.10 -6.14 -72.59
C ILE A 82 18.32 -5.01 -71.58
N GLU A 83 19.56 -4.77 -71.16
CA GLU A 83 19.88 -3.72 -70.20
C GLU A 83 19.54 -2.31 -70.73
N VAL A 84 19.80 -2.04 -72.02
CA VAL A 84 19.44 -0.74 -72.60
C VAL A 84 17.94 -0.62 -72.84
N LEU A 85 17.28 -1.68 -73.29
CA LEU A 85 15.82 -1.69 -73.44
C LEU A 85 15.14 -1.40 -72.10
N ARG A 86 15.59 -2.03 -71.01
CA ARG A 86 15.10 -1.77 -69.65
C ARG A 86 15.28 -0.32 -69.19
N SER A 87 16.26 0.40 -69.73
CA SER A 87 16.49 1.82 -69.39
C SER A 87 15.53 2.80 -70.10
N LEU A 88 14.80 2.35 -71.12
CA LEU A 88 13.87 3.19 -71.88
C LEU A 88 12.55 3.40 -71.12
N PRO A 89 12.02 4.63 -71.03
CA PRO A 89 10.73 4.92 -70.40
C PRO A 89 9.56 4.67 -71.37
N ILE A 90 9.46 3.45 -71.90
CA ILE A 90 8.44 3.06 -72.90
C ILE A 90 7.41 2.06 -72.35
N TYR A 91 7.53 1.68 -71.07
CA TYR A 91 6.68 0.66 -70.46
C TYR A 91 5.46 1.30 -69.81
N LYS A 92 4.27 0.95 -70.31
CA LYS A 92 3.01 1.54 -69.90
C LYS A 92 2.53 0.96 -68.57
N THR A 93 2.21 1.83 -67.64
CA THR A 93 1.66 1.47 -66.32
C THR A 93 0.13 1.40 -66.38
N VAL A 94 -0.50 0.71 -65.43
CA VAL A 94 -1.97 0.66 -65.28
C VAL A 94 -2.59 2.04 -65.01
N VAL A 95 -1.79 2.99 -64.52
CA VAL A 95 -2.19 4.40 -64.31
C VAL A 95 -2.21 5.17 -65.64
N GLY A 96 -1.57 4.64 -66.68
CA GLY A 96 -1.44 5.25 -68.01
C GLY A 96 -0.17 6.08 -68.19
N SER A 97 0.70 6.15 -67.17
CA SER A 97 2.03 6.72 -67.25
C SER A 97 3.01 5.75 -67.93
N TYR A 98 4.21 6.23 -68.28
CA TYR A 98 5.27 5.40 -68.83
C TYR A 98 6.47 5.40 -67.89
N THR A 99 7.03 4.23 -67.66
CA THR A 99 8.14 4.02 -66.74
C THR A 99 9.27 3.22 -67.40
N LYS A 100 10.42 3.19 -66.73
CA LYS A 100 11.57 2.35 -67.04
C LYS A 100 11.57 1.09 -66.16
N LEU A 101 12.29 0.06 -66.57
CA LEU A 101 12.42 -1.19 -65.81
C LEU A 101 13.70 -1.17 -64.95
N GLN A 102 13.64 -0.51 -63.79
CA GLN A 102 14.73 -0.48 -62.83
C GLN A 102 14.55 -1.55 -61.75
N GLY A 103 15.54 -2.43 -61.59
CA GLY A 103 15.51 -3.48 -60.58
C GLY A 103 14.35 -4.48 -60.76
N GLN A 104 13.72 -4.86 -59.66
CA GLN A 104 12.54 -5.73 -59.61
C GLN A 104 11.27 -4.97 -59.16
N ASP A 105 11.27 -3.65 -59.31
CA ASP A 105 10.18 -2.82 -58.80
C ASP A 105 8.92 -2.90 -59.68
N GLN A 106 9.06 -3.09 -60.99
CA GLN A 106 7.90 -3.20 -61.88
C GLN A 106 7.38 -4.64 -61.95
N CYS A 107 6.07 -4.79 -62.05
CA CYS A 107 5.43 -6.11 -62.10
C CYS A 107 4.23 -6.18 -63.04
N MET A 108 3.90 -7.41 -63.45
CA MET A 108 2.66 -7.71 -64.17
C MET A 108 1.63 -8.31 -63.20
N ILE A 109 0.36 -7.94 -63.40
CA ILE A 109 -0.76 -8.46 -62.62
C ILE A 109 -1.57 -9.42 -63.51
N PRO A 110 -1.76 -10.69 -63.10
CA PRO A 110 -2.57 -11.64 -63.85
C PRO A 110 -4.00 -11.15 -64.07
N SER A 111 -4.57 -11.43 -65.23
CA SER A 111 -5.93 -10.99 -65.59
C SER A 111 -7.01 -11.53 -64.64
N ASN A 112 -6.75 -12.70 -64.06
CA ASN A 112 -7.60 -13.46 -63.12
C ASN A 112 -7.26 -13.19 -61.64
N SER A 113 -6.35 -12.25 -61.34
CA SER A 113 -6.00 -11.90 -59.96
C SER A 113 -7.22 -11.41 -59.18
N PHE A 114 -7.29 -11.72 -57.89
CA PHE A 114 -8.39 -11.25 -57.04
C PHE A 114 -8.44 -9.72 -56.89
N PHE A 115 -7.30 -9.04 -56.97
CA PHE A 115 -7.16 -7.60 -56.78
C PHE A 115 -6.37 -6.98 -57.92
N LYS A 116 -6.92 -5.90 -58.50
CA LYS A 116 -6.31 -5.15 -59.60
C LYS A 116 -5.81 -3.80 -59.09
N PRO A 117 -4.54 -3.69 -58.66
CA PRO A 117 -3.99 -2.44 -58.13
C PRO A 117 -3.94 -1.36 -59.21
N TYR A 118 -4.25 -0.12 -58.83
CA TYR A 118 -4.03 1.07 -59.64
C TYR A 118 -2.78 1.78 -59.12
N ASP A 119 -1.61 1.36 -59.62
CA ASP A 119 -0.30 1.77 -59.10
C ASP A 119 0.74 1.87 -60.24
N GLU A 120 1.66 2.83 -60.18
CA GLU A 120 2.66 3.06 -61.23
C GLU A 120 3.66 1.91 -61.39
N HIS A 121 3.81 1.05 -60.38
CA HIS A 121 4.68 -0.13 -60.48
C HIS A 121 4.04 -1.28 -61.27
N CYS A 122 2.73 -1.23 -61.51
CA CYS A 122 2.01 -2.26 -62.24
C CYS A 122 1.90 -1.92 -63.73
N LEU A 123 2.31 -2.84 -64.60
CA LEU A 123 2.26 -2.65 -66.05
C LEU A 123 0.90 -3.00 -66.64
N SER A 124 0.47 -2.30 -67.69
CA SER A 124 -0.87 -2.42 -68.29
C SER A 124 -1.00 -3.57 -69.31
N TYR A 125 -0.08 -4.53 -69.31
CA TYR A 125 -0.03 -5.59 -70.32
C TYR A 125 -0.79 -6.83 -69.86
N ALA A 126 -1.68 -7.36 -70.71
CA ALA A 126 -2.44 -8.55 -70.41
C ALA A 126 -1.56 -9.81 -70.45
N THR A 127 -1.79 -10.71 -69.50
CA THR A 127 -0.99 -11.95 -69.26
C THR A 127 -0.75 -12.80 -70.51
N ASP A 128 -1.76 -12.88 -71.41
CA ASP A 128 -1.73 -13.75 -72.60
C ASP A 128 -1.36 -13.00 -73.89
N SER A 129 -0.85 -11.77 -73.78
CA SER A 129 -0.49 -10.95 -74.94
C SER A 129 0.96 -11.18 -75.41
N ASN A 130 1.25 -10.89 -76.68
CA ASN A 130 2.63 -10.87 -77.19
C ASN A 130 3.52 -9.91 -76.37
N GLN A 131 2.90 -8.85 -75.85
CA GLN A 131 3.51 -7.81 -75.04
C GLN A 131 3.99 -8.33 -73.68
N SER A 132 3.23 -9.22 -73.02
CA SER A 132 3.65 -9.82 -71.74
C SER A 132 4.84 -10.76 -71.90
N SER A 133 4.91 -11.48 -73.02
CA SER A 133 6.03 -12.37 -73.35
C SER A 133 7.33 -11.59 -73.50
N PHE A 134 7.29 -10.44 -74.17
CA PHE A 134 8.43 -9.54 -74.30
C PHE A 134 8.87 -8.97 -72.95
N VAL A 135 7.92 -8.48 -72.14
CA VAL A 135 8.19 -7.88 -70.84
C VAL A 135 8.72 -8.91 -69.82
N ARG A 136 8.27 -10.17 -69.89
CA ARG A 136 8.81 -11.30 -69.14
C ARG A 136 10.26 -11.61 -69.55
N ALA A 137 10.57 -11.55 -70.85
CA ALA A 137 11.93 -11.73 -71.36
C ALA A 137 12.89 -10.62 -70.91
N LEU A 138 12.36 -9.41 -70.66
CA LEU A 138 13.11 -8.31 -70.05
C LEU A 138 13.30 -8.47 -68.54
N GLY A 139 12.78 -9.53 -67.92
CA GLY A 139 12.96 -9.85 -66.50
C GLY A 139 11.91 -9.25 -65.56
N VAL A 140 10.75 -8.83 -66.06
CA VAL A 140 9.62 -8.42 -65.23
C VAL A 140 8.85 -9.66 -64.76
N LEU A 141 8.62 -9.75 -63.45
CA LEU A 141 7.91 -10.86 -62.85
C LEU A 141 6.40 -10.62 -62.85
N GLU A 142 5.67 -11.72 -63.01
CA GLU A 142 4.23 -11.78 -62.83
C GLU A 142 3.95 -12.15 -61.37
N LEU A 143 3.18 -11.33 -60.67
CA LEU A 143 2.93 -11.56 -59.25
C LEU A 143 1.82 -12.58 -59.03
N HIS A 144 2.03 -13.46 -58.07
CA HIS A 144 0.97 -14.31 -57.55
C HIS A 144 0.08 -13.55 -56.57
N ASP A 145 -1.15 -14.03 -56.33
CA ASP A 145 -2.12 -13.34 -55.48
C ASP A 145 -1.59 -13.04 -54.07
N GLN A 146 -0.76 -13.92 -53.48
CA GLN A 146 -0.12 -13.68 -52.17
C GLN A 146 0.78 -12.43 -52.20
N GLN A 147 1.58 -12.30 -53.26
CA GLN A 147 2.47 -11.15 -53.46
C GLN A 147 1.69 -9.88 -53.77
N ILE A 148 0.58 -9.98 -54.53
CA ILE A 148 -0.33 -8.87 -54.81
C ILE A 148 -0.97 -8.37 -53.51
N LEU A 149 -1.42 -9.30 -52.66
CA LEU A 149 -2.00 -9.00 -51.36
C LEU A 149 -0.99 -8.23 -50.50
N VAL A 150 0.23 -8.74 -50.31
CA VAL A 150 1.25 -8.10 -49.46
C VAL A 150 1.71 -6.76 -50.02
N ARG A 151 1.91 -6.67 -51.34
CA ARG A 151 2.50 -5.48 -51.97
C ARG A 151 1.52 -4.35 -52.20
N PHE A 152 0.25 -4.66 -52.48
CA PHE A 152 -0.74 -3.66 -52.88
C PHE A 152 -2.08 -3.74 -52.14
N GLY A 153 -2.49 -4.94 -51.74
CA GLY A 153 -3.77 -5.16 -51.03
C GLY A 153 -3.74 -4.65 -49.60
N LEU A 154 -2.74 -5.03 -48.81
CA LEU A 154 -2.64 -4.70 -47.38
C LEU A 154 -2.10 -3.29 -47.10
N PRO A 155 -1.11 -2.75 -47.83
CA PRO A 155 -0.61 -1.41 -47.55
C PRO A 155 -1.68 -0.33 -47.69
N GLY A 156 -1.84 0.48 -46.64
CA GLY A 156 -2.83 1.55 -46.55
C GLY A 156 -4.28 1.05 -46.61
N PHE A 157 -4.54 -0.20 -46.19
CA PHE A 157 -5.87 -0.82 -46.18
C PHE A 157 -6.94 0.11 -45.60
N GLU A 158 -6.63 0.81 -44.50
CA GLU A 158 -7.54 1.71 -43.80
C GLU A 158 -8.00 2.92 -44.64
N ARG A 159 -7.22 3.31 -45.65
CA ARG A 159 -7.53 4.42 -46.55
C ARG A 159 -8.23 3.97 -47.83
N LYS A 160 -8.32 2.66 -48.07
CA LYS A 160 -8.95 2.12 -49.28
C LYS A 160 -10.48 2.28 -49.21
N PRO A 161 -11.17 2.43 -50.36
CA PRO A 161 -12.62 2.41 -50.41
C PRO A 161 -13.23 1.14 -49.79
N GLN A 162 -14.43 1.25 -49.19
CA GLN A 162 -15.06 0.13 -48.47
C GLN A 162 -15.30 -1.11 -49.34
N ASN A 163 -15.63 -0.94 -50.62
CA ASN A 163 -15.79 -2.06 -51.54
C ASN A 163 -14.48 -2.85 -51.73
N VAL A 164 -13.36 -2.13 -51.85
CA VAL A 164 -12.03 -2.74 -52.00
C VAL A 164 -11.61 -3.43 -50.70
N GLN A 165 -11.86 -2.80 -49.56
CA GLN A 165 -11.62 -3.42 -48.25
C GLN A 165 -12.40 -4.74 -48.13
N GLU A 166 -13.67 -4.74 -48.52
CA GLU A 166 -14.52 -5.93 -48.45
C GLU A 166 -14.03 -7.05 -49.38
N GLU A 167 -13.64 -6.74 -50.62
CA GLU A 167 -13.08 -7.71 -51.56
C GLU A 167 -11.82 -8.39 -51.00
N ILE A 168 -10.91 -7.60 -50.40
CA ILE A 168 -9.69 -8.10 -49.76
C ILE A 168 -10.05 -9.00 -48.57
N LEU A 169 -10.97 -8.58 -47.69
CA LEU A 169 -11.38 -9.39 -46.53
C LEU A 169 -12.06 -10.70 -46.94
N VAL A 170 -12.89 -10.69 -47.98
CA VAL A 170 -13.51 -11.89 -48.54
C VAL A 170 -12.46 -12.83 -49.13
N TYR A 171 -11.46 -12.29 -49.83
CA TYR A 171 -10.35 -13.09 -50.36
C TYR A 171 -9.54 -13.75 -49.25
N ILE A 172 -9.16 -12.98 -48.21
CA ILE A 172 -8.42 -13.50 -47.04
C ILE A 172 -9.21 -14.63 -46.39
N PHE A 173 -10.50 -14.41 -46.12
CA PHE A 173 -11.34 -15.40 -45.44
C PHE A 173 -11.49 -16.70 -46.23
N LYS A 174 -11.72 -16.60 -47.56
CA LYS A 174 -11.94 -17.78 -48.41
C LYS A 174 -10.67 -18.59 -48.64
N ASN A 175 -9.51 -17.93 -48.74
CA ASN A 175 -8.24 -18.56 -49.12
C ASN A 175 -7.28 -18.73 -47.93
N TRP A 176 -7.74 -18.51 -46.70
CA TRP A 176 -6.88 -18.53 -45.50
C TRP A 176 -6.06 -19.82 -45.36
N HIS A 177 -6.62 -20.96 -45.75
CA HIS A 177 -5.94 -22.26 -45.68
C HIS A 177 -4.58 -22.24 -46.40
N ASP A 178 -4.51 -21.56 -47.55
CA ASP A 178 -3.31 -21.49 -48.36
C ASP A 178 -2.45 -20.29 -47.93
N LEU A 179 -3.08 -19.15 -47.61
CA LEU A 179 -2.39 -17.92 -47.18
C LEU A 179 -1.60 -18.10 -45.88
N GLN A 180 -2.10 -18.88 -44.93
CA GLN A 180 -1.41 -19.10 -43.63
C GLN A 180 -0.06 -19.81 -43.76
N SER A 181 0.21 -20.45 -44.90
CA SER A 181 1.47 -21.15 -45.16
C SER A 181 2.59 -20.18 -45.58
N ASP A 182 2.24 -18.98 -46.03
CA ASP A 182 3.19 -17.95 -46.44
C ASP A 182 3.46 -16.98 -45.29
N GLN A 183 4.68 -17.03 -44.74
CA GLN A 183 5.08 -16.17 -43.63
C GLN A 183 5.03 -14.68 -43.99
N SER A 184 5.29 -14.30 -45.25
CA SER A 184 5.28 -12.89 -45.66
C SER A 184 3.87 -12.29 -45.59
N VAL A 185 2.86 -13.09 -45.96
CA VAL A 185 1.44 -12.73 -45.85
C VAL A 185 1.03 -12.60 -44.39
N VAL A 186 1.42 -13.57 -43.56
CA VAL A 186 1.09 -13.58 -42.13
C VAL A 186 1.72 -12.38 -41.41
N GLU A 187 3.00 -12.08 -41.64
CA GLU A 187 3.70 -10.91 -41.08
C GLU A 187 3.05 -9.59 -41.53
N ALA A 188 2.72 -9.46 -42.82
CA ALA A 188 2.04 -8.26 -43.32
C ALA A 188 0.64 -8.09 -42.70
N LEU A 189 -0.13 -9.18 -42.56
CA LEU A 189 -1.46 -9.15 -41.95
C LEU A 189 -1.43 -8.81 -40.46
N LYS A 190 -0.43 -9.30 -39.71
CA LYS A 190 -0.22 -8.92 -38.30
C LYS A 190 -0.09 -7.41 -38.10
N GLU A 191 0.64 -6.77 -39.02
CA GLU A 191 0.90 -5.32 -38.96
C GLU A 191 -0.19 -4.46 -39.61
N THR A 192 -1.13 -5.07 -40.33
CA THR A 192 -2.19 -4.35 -41.05
C THR A 192 -3.36 -4.04 -40.13
N LYS A 193 -3.81 -2.78 -40.16
CA LYS A 193 -5.01 -2.33 -39.46
C LYS A 193 -6.27 -2.64 -40.28
N PHE A 194 -6.83 -3.83 -40.08
CA PHE A 194 -8.02 -4.27 -40.83
C PHE A 194 -9.19 -4.74 -39.94
N VAL A 195 -8.98 -4.86 -38.63
CA VAL A 195 -9.99 -5.40 -37.71
C VAL A 195 -10.76 -4.25 -37.07
N ARG A 196 -12.10 -4.28 -37.15
CA ARG A 196 -12.95 -3.36 -36.39
C ARG A 196 -13.09 -3.83 -34.96
N SER A 197 -13.09 -2.90 -34.01
CA SER A 197 -13.36 -3.22 -32.60
C SER A 197 -14.85 -3.52 -32.34
N SER A 198 -15.18 -4.02 -31.16
CA SER A 198 -16.58 -4.20 -30.72
C SER A 198 -17.27 -2.90 -30.27
N ASP A 199 -16.56 -1.78 -30.28
CA ASP A 199 -17.14 -0.47 -30.07
C ASP A 199 -17.77 0.04 -31.38
N GLU A 200 -19.10 -0.04 -31.48
CA GLU A 200 -19.88 0.39 -32.65
C GLU A 200 -19.71 1.88 -32.98
N PHE A 201 -19.28 2.70 -32.01
CA PHE A 201 -19.04 4.13 -32.20
C PHE A 201 -17.64 4.44 -32.75
N SER A 202 -16.72 3.46 -32.72
CA SER A 202 -15.37 3.64 -33.24
C SER A 202 -15.30 3.20 -34.71
N THR A 203 -14.82 4.10 -35.57
CA THR A 203 -14.52 3.76 -36.97
C THR A 203 -13.07 3.30 -37.17
N ASP A 204 -12.31 3.18 -36.08
CA ASP A 204 -10.89 2.87 -36.15
C ASP A 204 -10.68 1.38 -36.49
N LEU A 205 -9.72 1.14 -37.39
CA LEU A 205 -9.23 -0.20 -37.68
C LEU A 205 -7.99 -0.46 -36.85
N LEU A 206 -7.95 -1.63 -36.24
CA LEU A 206 -6.92 -2.07 -35.32
C LEU A 206 -6.16 -3.25 -35.92
N LYS A 207 -4.94 -3.45 -35.41
CA LYS A 207 -4.15 -4.63 -35.75
C LYS A 207 -4.67 -5.83 -34.94
N PRO A 208 -4.57 -7.06 -35.48
CA PRO A 208 -4.90 -8.26 -34.70
C PRO A 208 -4.13 -8.35 -33.37
N VAL A 209 -2.86 -7.94 -33.36
CA VAL A 209 -1.98 -7.95 -32.17
C VAL A 209 -2.35 -6.90 -31.11
N GLU A 210 -3.23 -5.95 -31.41
CA GLU A 210 -3.69 -4.94 -30.45
C GLU A 210 -4.95 -5.43 -29.69
N LEU A 211 -5.53 -6.57 -30.08
CA LEU A 211 -6.81 -7.06 -29.62
C LEU A 211 -6.68 -8.33 -28.78
N PHE A 212 -7.61 -8.50 -27.84
CA PHE A 212 -7.74 -9.69 -27.01
C PHE A 212 -8.62 -10.77 -27.63
N ASP A 213 -8.32 -12.02 -27.33
CA ASP A 213 -9.14 -13.16 -27.75
C ASP A 213 -10.46 -13.19 -26.97
N PRO A 214 -11.63 -13.02 -27.64
CA PRO A 214 -12.92 -13.13 -26.97
C PRO A 214 -13.24 -14.57 -26.54
N GLY A 215 -12.45 -15.57 -26.93
CA GLY A 215 -12.52 -16.92 -26.37
C GLY A 215 -11.84 -17.08 -25.01
N ASP A 216 -11.06 -16.09 -24.56
CA ASP A 216 -10.39 -16.11 -23.26
C ASP A 216 -11.31 -15.54 -22.18
N ALA A 217 -11.85 -16.42 -21.33
CA ALA A 217 -12.80 -16.07 -20.28
C ALA A 217 -12.22 -15.08 -19.24
N LEU A 218 -10.91 -15.12 -19.00
CA LEU A 218 -10.26 -14.21 -18.06
C LEU A 218 -10.22 -12.80 -18.63
N LEU A 219 -9.82 -12.64 -19.89
CA LEU A 219 -9.77 -11.33 -20.55
C LEU A 219 -11.17 -10.73 -20.68
N LEU A 220 -12.15 -11.53 -21.10
CA LEU A 220 -13.54 -11.08 -21.23
C LEU A 220 -14.11 -10.53 -19.91
N SER A 221 -13.82 -11.18 -18.79
CA SER A 221 -14.35 -10.77 -17.48
C SER A 221 -13.67 -9.52 -16.94
N ILE A 222 -12.35 -9.40 -17.06
CA ILE A 222 -11.58 -8.27 -16.50
C ILE A 222 -11.76 -6.99 -17.32
N PHE A 223 -11.81 -7.12 -18.64
CA PHE A 223 -12.00 -5.99 -19.55
C PHE A 223 -13.46 -5.84 -19.98
N PHE A 224 -14.39 -6.37 -19.18
CA PHE A 224 -15.83 -6.19 -19.36
C PHE A 224 -16.15 -4.68 -19.35
N GLY A 225 -16.52 -4.15 -20.52
CA GLY A 225 -16.77 -2.72 -20.74
C GLY A 225 -15.75 -2.01 -21.65
N GLU A 226 -14.55 -2.57 -21.83
CA GLU A 226 -13.55 -2.03 -22.77
C GLU A 226 -13.72 -2.61 -24.18
N ARG A 227 -14.85 -2.28 -24.81
CA ARG A 227 -15.24 -2.79 -26.14
C ARG A 227 -14.17 -2.56 -27.22
N LYS A 228 -13.36 -1.51 -27.09
CA LYS A 228 -12.26 -1.20 -28.03
C LYS A 228 -11.14 -2.26 -28.05
N LYS A 229 -11.00 -3.06 -27.00
CA LYS A 229 -9.94 -4.09 -26.89
C LYS A 229 -10.31 -5.45 -27.48
N PHE A 230 -11.57 -5.63 -27.91
CA PHE A 230 -12.04 -6.87 -28.49
C PHE A 230 -12.46 -6.69 -29.96
N PRO A 231 -12.31 -7.72 -30.81
CA PRO A 231 -12.81 -7.70 -32.18
C PRO A 231 -14.33 -7.50 -32.24
N GLY A 232 -14.81 -6.80 -33.27
CA GLY A 232 -16.24 -6.61 -33.52
C GLY A 232 -16.97 -7.88 -33.94
N GLU A 233 -18.29 -7.80 -34.11
CA GLU A 233 -19.18 -8.96 -34.31
C GLU A 233 -18.73 -9.88 -35.47
N ARG A 234 -18.45 -9.33 -36.66
CA ARG A 234 -17.93 -10.10 -37.82
C ARG A 234 -16.67 -10.88 -37.48
N PHE A 235 -15.74 -10.23 -36.80
CA PHE A 235 -14.42 -10.75 -36.47
C PHE A 235 -14.43 -11.70 -35.27
N SER A 236 -15.53 -11.71 -34.51
CA SER A 236 -15.78 -12.63 -33.39
C SER A 236 -16.39 -13.97 -33.82
N THR A 237 -16.66 -14.18 -35.11
CA THR A 237 -17.12 -15.47 -35.65
C THR A 237 -16.00 -16.53 -35.60
N GLU A 238 -16.35 -17.81 -35.46
CA GLU A 238 -15.35 -18.89 -35.37
C GLU A 238 -14.32 -18.89 -36.51
N GLY A 239 -14.76 -18.59 -37.74
CA GLY A 239 -13.88 -18.55 -38.90
C GLY A 239 -12.83 -17.44 -38.77
N TRP A 240 -13.25 -16.21 -38.46
CA TRP A 240 -12.32 -15.09 -38.30
C TRP A 240 -11.45 -15.21 -37.06
N ILE A 241 -11.98 -15.70 -35.94
CA ILE A 241 -11.18 -15.90 -34.73
C ILE A 241 -10.03 -16.88 -34.96
N ARG A 242 -10.22 -17.95 -35.76
CA ARG A 242 -9.12 -18.86 -36.14
C ARG A 242 -8.02 -18.13 -36.92
N ILE A 243 -8.40 -17.21 -37.81
CA ILE A 243 -7.47 -16.36 -38.57
C ILE A 243 -6.73 -15.43 -37.60
N LEU A 244 -7.47 -14.66 -36.79
CA LEU A 244 -6.91 -13.67 -35.89
C LEU A 244 -5.97 -14.28 -34.84
N ARG A 245 -6.28 -15.45 -34.29
CA ARG A 245 -5.37 -16.19 -33.40
C ARG A 245 -4.03 -16.51 -34.07
N LYS A 246 -4.02 -16.83 -35.36
CA LYS A 246 -2.76 -17.00 -36.12
C LYS A 246 -2.05 -15.69 -36.43
N LEU A 247 -2.80 -14.59 -36.50
CA LEU A 247 -2.28 -13.24 -36.64
C LEU A 247 -1.89 -12.60 -35.28
N GLY A 248 -1.87 -13.37 -34.19
CA GLY A 248 -1.34 -12.89 -32.90
C GLY A 248 -2.36 -12.19 -32.01
N LEU A 249 -3.64 -12.57 -32.09
CA LEU A 249 -4.64 -12.17 -31.10
C LEU A 249 -4.14 -12.52 -29.69
N ARG A 250 -4.11 -11.52 -28.80
CA ARG A 250 -3.48 -11.62 -27.48
C ARG A 250 -4.32 -12.46 -26.52
N THR A 251 -3.67 -13.30 -25.72
CA THR A 251 -4.31 -14.20 -24.74
C THR A 251 -3.76 -13.97 -23.34
N ALA A 252 -4.48 -14.40 -22.30
CA ALA A 252 -4.03 -14.26 -20.91
C ALA A 252 -2.73 -15.03 -20.61
N LYS A 253 -2.31 -15.95 -21.49
CA LYS A 253 -1.05 -16.68 -21.38
C LYS A 253 0.18 -15.82 -21.66
N GLU A 254 0.02 -14.61 -22.19
CA GLU A 254 1.14 -13.70 -22.42
C GLU A 254 1.46 -12.91 -21.13
N VAL A 255 2.75 -12.74 -20.84
CA VAL A 255 3.23 -12.14 -19.58
C VAL A 255 2.80 -10.68 -19.44
N ASP A 256 2.88 -9.91 -20.52
CA ASP A 256 2.46 -8.51 -20.56
C ASP A 256 0.94 -8.37 -20.42
N VAL A 257 0.17 -9.29 -21.01
CA VAL A 257 -1.30 -9.31 -20.92
C VAL A 257 -1.76 -9.59 -19.49
N ILE A 258 -1.18 -10.61 -18.82
CA ILE A 258 -1.61 -10.94 -17.45
C ILE A 258 -1.22 -9.85 -16.44
N ILE A 259 -0.14 -9.10 -16.70
CA ILE A 259 0.20 -7.90 -15.93
C ILE A 259 -0.79 -6.76 -16.22
N GLU A 260 -1.25 -6.61 -17.47
CA GLU A 260 -2.31 -5.67 -17.84
C GLU A 260 -3.62 -6.01 -17.10
N CYS A 261 -3.97 -7.29 -17.00
CA CYS A 261 -5.09 -7.79 -16.20
C CYS A 261 -4.95 -7.42 -14.72
N ALA A 262 -3.78 -7.69 -14.12
CA ALA A 262 -3.51 -7.37 -12.72
C ALA A 262 -3.66 -5.87 -12.44
N ARG A 263 -3.08 -5.00 -13.28
CA ARG A 263 -3.22 -3.54 -13.16
C ARG A 263 -4.66 -3.07 -13.37
N ARG A 264 -5.41 -3.73 -14.25
CA ARG A 264 -6.81 -3.39 -14.46
C ARG A 264 -7.66 -3.67 -13.22
N VAL A 265 -7.42 -4.81 -12.55
CA VAL A 265 -8.08 -5.15 -11.28
C VAL A 265 -7.70 -4.16 -10.18
N GLU A 266 -6.43 -3.79 -10.04
CA GLU A 266 -5.98 -2.76 -9.11
C GLU A 266 -6.72 -1.43 -9.35
N PHE A 267 -6.80 -0.98 -10.60
CA PHE A 267 -7.54 0.23 -10.98
C PHE A 267 -9.03 0.12 -10.64
N LEU A 268 -9.68 -1.01 -10.94
CA LEU A 268 -11.09 -1.25 -10.57
C LEU A 268 -11.29 -1.21 -9.05
N GLY A 269 -10.34 -1.76 -8.29
CA GLY A 269 -10.33 -1.69 -6.84
C GLY A 269 -10.33 -0.25 -6.34
N VAL A 270 -9.40 0.57 -6.84
CA VAL A 270 -9.28 1.98 -6.47
C VAL A 270 -10.53 2.78 -6.84
N GLU A 271 -11.10 2.56 -8.03
CA GLU A 271 -12.33 3.24 -8.46
C GLU A 271 -13.55 2.86 -7.61
N CYS A 272 -13.68 1.58 -7.24
CA CYS A 272 -14.71 1.10 -6.32
C CYS A 272 -14.64 1.81 -4.97
N MET A 273 -13.43 2.08 -4.46
CA MET A 273 -13.25 2.77 -3.19
C MET A 273 -13.57 4.27 -3.26
N LYS A 274 -13.42 4.90 -4.43
CA LYS A 274 -13.73 6.33 -4.61
C LYS A 274 -15.24 6.59 -4.69
N SER A 275 -15.99 5.72 -5.37
CA SER A 275 -17.44 5.88 -5.54
C SER A 275 -18.21 5.74 -4.22
N SER A 276 -17.71 4.95 -3.27
CA SER A 276 -18.34 4.76 -1.95
C SER A 276 -18.31 6.00 -1.05
N ASN A 277 -17.45 6.98 -1.31
CA ASN A 277 -17.29 8.16 -0.44
C ASN A 277 -18.27 9.31 -0.77
N LEU A 278 -19.13 9.18 -1.79
CA LEU A 278 -20.00 10.27 -2.24
C LEU A 278 -21.43 10.21 -1.64
N ASP A 279 -21.82 9.10 -1.00
CA ASP A 279 -23.22 8.87 -0.59
C ASP A 279 -23.47 8.87 0.94
N ASP A 280 -22.46 9.02 1.81
CA ASP A 280 -22.67 9.01 3.27
C ASP A 280 -22.82 10.43 3.85
N PHE A 281 -24.06 10.94 3.80
CA PHE A 281 -24.56 11.98 4.70
C PHE A 281 -25.32 11.30 5.84
N GLU A 282 -24.62 10.70 6.81
CA GLU A 282 -25.00 10.55 8.24
C GLU A 282 -24.09 9.53 8.96
N ALA A 283 -23.85 9.81 10.25
CA ALA A 283 -23.22 8.99 11.30
C ALA A 283 -21.70 9.09 11.52
N ASP A 284 -21.37 9.80 12.60
CA ASP A 284 -20.16 9.63 13.40
C ASP A 284 -19.85 8.15 13.66
N THR A 285 -18.66 7.68 13.26
CA THR A 285 -17.74 6.83 14.05
C THR A 285 -16.53 6.47 13.19
N THR A 286 -15.35 6.75 13.71
CA THR A 286 -14.06 6.41 13.11
C THR A 286 -13.97 4.90 12.76
N SER A 287 -13.84 4.54 11.48
CA SER A 287 -13.13 3.34 10.94
C SER A 287 -13.73 2.61 9.71
N SER A 288 -14.56 3.23 8.86
CA SER A 288 -14.90 2.61 7.56
C SER A 288 -13.75 2.72 6.54
N ARG A 289 -12.64 2.00 6.78
CA ARG A 289 -11.68 1.71 5.70
C ARG A 289 -12.44 1.12 4.50
N PRO A 290 -12.09 1.54 3.28
CA PRO A 290 -12.86 1.21 2.09
C PRO A 290 -12.78 -0.29 1.77
N GLU A 291 -13.94 -0.91 1.58
CA GLU A 291 -14.08 -2.31 1.20
C GLU A 291 -14.22 -2.41 -0.32
N VAL A 292 -13.58 -3.41 -0.93
CA VAL A 292 -13.71 -3.67 -2.36
C VAL A 292 -14.99 -4.47 -2.64
N SER A 293 -15.70 -4.16 -3.72
CA SER A 293 -16.90 -4.90 -4.12
C SER A 293 -16.60 -6.40 -4.34
N PRO A 294 -17.58 -7.30 -4.07
CA PRO A 294 -17.39 -8.73 -4.26
C PRO A 294 -16.97 -9.10 -5.70
N GLU A 295 -17.47 -8.37 -6.70
CA GLU A 295 -17.19 -8.62 -8.11
C GLU A 295 -15.72 -8.34 -8.42
N VAL A 296 -15.20 -7.18 -8.02
CA VAL A 296 -13.80 -6.80 -8.25
C VAL A 296 -12.86 -7.70 -7.46
N TRP A 297 -13.23 -8.05 -6.23
CA TRP A 297 -12.47 -9.00 -5.41
C TRP A 297 -12.40 -10.39 -6.06
N ALA A 298 -13.51 -10.87 -6.66
CA ALA A 298 -13.53 -12.11 -7.42
C ALA A 298 -12.67 -12.05 -8.69
N LEU A 299 -12.67 -10.92 -9.42
CA LEU A 299 -11.78 -10.73 -10.58
C LEU A 299 -10.30 -10.84 -10.21
N GLY A 300 -9.89 -10.25 -9.08
CA GLY A 300 -8.54 -10.43 -8.55
C GLY A 300 -8.21 -11.89 -8.24
N GLY A 301 -9.17 -12.62 -7.67
CA GLY A 301 -9.07 -14.07 -7.49
C GLY A 301 -8.85 -14.82 -8.80
N SER A 302 -9.62 -14.52 -9.84
CA SER A 302 -9.46 -15.17 -11.16
C SER A 302 -8.09 -14.91 -11.78
N VAL A 303 -7.54 -13.69 -11.68
CA VAL A 303 -6.19 -13.37 -12.17
C VAL A 303 -5.15 -14.21 -11.43
N VAL A 304 -5.19 -14.18 -10.10
CA VAL A 304 -4.19 -14.85 -9.27
C VAL A 304 -4.26 -16.37 -9.42
N GLU A 305 -5.46 -16.94 -9.45
CA GLU A 305 -5.68 -18.38 -9.65
C GLU A 305 -5.18 -18.82 -11.03
N PHE A 306 -5.40 -18.02 -12.07
CA PHE A 306 -4.87 -18.29 -13.41
C PHE A 306 -3.35 -18.25 -13.45
N VAL A 307 -2.74 -17.25 -12.81
CA VAL A 307 -1.27 -17.13 -12.68
C VAL A 307 -0.69 -18.34 -11.94
N ILE A 308 -1.28 -18.74 -10.82
CA ILE A 308 -0.80 -19.87 -10.01
C ILE A 308 -0.96 -21.20 -10.77
N SER A 309 -2.08 -21.39 -11.47
CA SER A 309 -2.34 -22.60 -12.28
C SER A 309 -1.36 -22.76 -13.45
N HIS A 310 -0.80 -21.65 -13.94
CA HIS A 310 0.16 -21.62 -15.05
C HIS A 310 1.51 -21.02 -14.63
N PHE A 311 1.88 -21.13 -13.35
CA PHE A 311 2.99 -20.36 -12.79
C PHE A 311 4.32 -20.60 -13.50
N ALA A 312 4.58 -21.85 -13.91
CA ALA A 312 5.78 -22.22 -14.66
C ALA A 312 5.93 -21.49 -16.00
N LEU A 313 4.83 -21.04 -16.60
CA LEU A 313 4.84 -20.29 -17.86
C LEU A 313 5.25 -18.82 -17.63
N PHE A 314 4.82 -18.22 -16.51
CA PHE A 314 5.06 -16.81 -16.20
C PHE A 314 6.33 -16.54 -15.39
N PHE A 315 6.81 -17.55 -14.67
CA PHE A 315 7.86 -17.38 -13.67
C PHE A 315 9.14 -16.77 -14.26
N SER A 316 9.42 -15.54 -13.85
CA SER A 316 10.69 -14.85 -14.03
C SER A 316 10.85 -13.81 -12.92
N ASN A 317 12.09 -13.45 -12.57
CA ASN A 317 12.33 -12.46 -11.52
C ASN A 317 11.65 -11.12 -11.81
N ASN A 318 11.67 -10.67 -13.08
CA ASN A 318 11.02 -9.43 -13.49
C ASN A 318 9.49 -9.53 -13.37
N PHE A 319 8.88 -10.65 -13.78
CA PHE A 319 7.44 -10.86 -13.62
C PHE A 319 7.03 -10.84 -12.15
N CYS A 320 7.75 -11.57 -11.30
CA CYS A 320 7.46 -11.60 -9.86
C CYS A 320 7.67 -10.22 -9.21
N GLU A 321 8.70 -9.47 -9.59
CA GLU A 321 8.91 -8.12 -9.05
C GLU A 321 7.76 -7.17 -9.42
N LEU A 322 7.28 -7.25 -10.67
CA LEU A 322 6.15 -6.45 -11.14
C LEU A 322 4.85 -6.86 -10.43
N LEU A 323 4.52 -8.15 -10.44
CA LEU A 323 3.30 -8.67 -9.81
C LEU A 323 3.29 -8.42 -8.30
N GLY A 324 4.45 -8.53 -7.64
CA GLY A 324 4.60 -8.34 -6.21
C GLY A 324 4.24 -6.94 -5.71
N LYS A 325 4.29 -5.93 -6.60
CA LYS A 325 3.97 -4.53 -6.32
C LYS A 325 2.53 -4.14 -6.69
N ILE A 326 1.83 -4.93 -7.50
CA ILE A 326 0.47 -4.62 -7.96
C ILE A 326 -0.54 -5.08 -6.92
N ALA A 327 -1.42 -4.17 -6.48
CA ALA A 327 -2.48 -4.47 -5.53
C ALA A 327 -3.70 -5.11 -6.22
N CYS A 328 -3.52 -6.34 -6.72
CA CYS A 328 -4.58 -7.13 -7.37
C CYS A 328 -4.91 -8.44 -6.65
N VAL A 329 -4.19 -8.78 -5.57
CA VAL A 329 -4.36 -10.04 -4.86
C VAL A 329 -5.53 -9.92 -3.89
N PRO A 330 -6.56 -10.78 -3.97
CA PRO A 330 -7.67 -10.73 -3.03
C PRO A 330 -7.20 -11.15 -1.63
N ALA A 331 -7.39 -10.25 -0.68
CA ALA A 331 -7.00 -10.45 0.71
C ALA A 331 -8.10 -9.96 1.66
N GLU A 332 -7.93 -10.30 2.95
CA GLU A 332 -8.83 -9.92 4.02
C GLU A 332 -8.06 -9.09 5.06
N LEU A 333 -8.62 -7.96 5.49
CA LEU A 333 -8.03 -7.10 6.51
C LEU A 333 -8.86 -7.18 7.80
N GLY A 334 -8.20 -7.44 8.93
CA GLY A 334 -8.85 -7.65 10.22
C GLY A 334 -8.69 -9.09 10.72
N PHE A 335 -9.58 -9.53 11.60
CA PHE A 335 -9.52 -10.89 12.13
C PHE A 335 -9.87 -11.93 11.05
N PRO A 336 -9.16 -13.07 10.97
CA PRO A 336 -9.50 -14.12 10.03
C PRO A 336 -10.94 -14.61 10.23
N ASN A 337 -11.71 -14.70 9.15
CA ASN A 337 -13.10 -15.22 9.12
C ASN A 337 -14.16 -14.44 9.93
N VAL A 338 -13.81 -13.34 10.61
CA VAL A 338 -14.73 -12.62 11.52
C VAL A 338 -14.54 -11.12 11.37
N GLY A 339 -15.57 -10.41 10.92
CA GLY A 339 -15.51 -8.95 10.76
C GLY A 339 -14.42 -8.47 9.79
N CYS A 340 -13.95 -9.33 8.89
CA CYS A 340 -12.90 -9.04 7.93
C CYS A 340 -13.42 -8.16 6.78
N LYS A 341 -12.60 -7.19 6.36
CA LYS A 341 -12.87 -6.37 5.19
C LYS A 341 -12.17 -6.94 3.96
N ARG A 342 -12.89 -7.06 2.85
CA ARG A 342 -12.32 -7.46 1.57
C ARG A 342 -11.49 -6.33 0.99
N VAL A 343 -10.23 -6.62 0.72
CA VAL A 343 -9.28 -5.68 0.13
C VAL A 343 -8.54 -6.35 -1.02
N LEU A 344 -8.02 -5.54 -1.93
CA LEU A 344 -6.98 -5.97 -2.86
C LEU A 344 -5.64 -5.52 -2.31
N ALA A 345 -4.69 -6.44 -2.27
CA ALA A 345 -3.37 -6.24 -1.71
C ALA A 345 -2.29 -6.60 -2.73
N SER A 346 -1.11 -6.04 -2.54
CA SER A 346 0.09 -6.52 -3.20
C SER A 346 0.71 -7.68 -2.41
N TYR A 347 1.45 -8.58 -3.05
CA TYR A 347 2.16 -9.63 -2.30
C TYR A 347 3.21 -9.06 -1.35
N SER A 348 3.77 -7.88 -1.66
CA SER A 348 4.79 -7.23 -0.85
C SER A 348 4.31 -6.74 0.52
N GLU A 349 3.01 -6.47 0.66
CA GLU A 349 2.41 -5.99 1.92
C GLU A 349 1.53 -7.03 2.61
N ALA A 350 1.22 -8.13 1.92
CA ALA A 350 0.36 -9.18 2.44
C ALA A 350 1.09 -10.14 3.38
N VAL A 351 0.33 -10.76 4.28
CA VAL A 351 0.81 -11.81 5.19
C VAL A 351 0.06 -13.11 4.96
N LEU A 352 0.72 -14.24 5.23
CA LEU A 352 0.08 -15.55 5.14
C LEU A 352 -0.92 -15.75 6.29
N SER A 353 -1.97 -16.54 6.04
CA SER A 353 -2.96 -16.91 7.05
C SER A 353 -2.34 -17.45 8.35
N LYS A 354 -1.27 -18.25 8.27
CA LYS A 354 -0.57 -18.76 9.47
C LYS A 354 0.11 -17.69 10.32
N ASP A 355 0.48 -16.56 9.72
CA ASP A 355 1.20 -15.45 10.38
C ASP A 355 0.24 -14.32 10.78
N TRP A 356 -1.07 -14.53 10.69
CA TRP A 356 -2.09 -13.52 11.03
C TRP A 356 -1.90 -12.85 12.41
N PRO A 357 -1.48 -13.55 13.50
CA PRO A 357 -1.33 -12.92 14.81
C PRO A 357 -0.32 -11.77 14.82
N LEU A 358 0.60 -11.75 13.85
CA LEU A 358 1.70 -10.81 13.80
C LEU A 358 1.36 -9.50 13.09
N ALA A 359 0.25 -9.42 12.35
CA ALA A 359 -0.01 -8.27 11.47
C ALA A 359 -1.47 -7.93 11.16
N TRP A 360 -2.47 -8.64 11.69
CA TRP A 360 -3.88 -8.53 11.28
C TRP A 360 -4.47 -7.10 11.34
N SER A 361 -3.97 -6.23 12.23
CA SER A 361 -4.47 -4.86 12.37
C SER A 361 -3.97 -3.90 11.28
N CYS A 362 -2.89 -4.27 10.56
CA CYS A 362 -2.20 -3.35 9.66
C CYS A 362 -1.84 -3.92 8.29
N ALA A 363 -1.85 -5.24 8.11
CA ALA A 363 -1.50 -5.92 6.88
C ALA A 363 -2.65 -6.83 6.38
N PRO A 364 -2.91 -6.86 5.06
CA PRO A 364 -3.88 -7.80 4.48
C PRO A 364 -3.43 -9.25 4.61
N ILE A 365 -4.37 -10.15 4.89
CA ILE A 365 -4.13 -11.57 5.13
C ILE A 365 -4.60 -12.38 3.91
N LEU A 366 -3.72 -13.26 3.43
CA LEU A 366 -4.04 -14.24 2.39
C LEU A 366 -4.70 -15.47 3.04
N CYS A 367 -6.02 -15.43 3.18
CA CYS A 367 -6.81 -16.48 3.85
C CYS A 367 -6.97 -17.77 3.01
N ARG A 368 -6.98 -17.66 1.69
CA ARG A 368 -7.23 -18.79 0.77
C ARG A 368 -5.92 -19.43 0.31
N GLN A 369 -5.91 -20.74 0.08
CA GLN A 369 -4.68 -21.43 -0.36
C GLN A 369 -4.38 -21.23 -1.85
N HIS A 370 -5.41 -21.14 -2.70
CA HIS A 370 -5.26 -20.97 -4.16
C HIS A 370 -4.75 -19.58 -4.58
N ILE A 371 -4.53 -18.68 -3.63
CA ILE A 371 -3.95 -17.34 -3.86
C ILE A 371 -2.52 -17.23 -3.33
N VAL A 372 -2.00 -18.30 -2.69
CA VAL A 372 -0.63 -18.31 -2.18
C VAL A 372 0.28 -18.91 -3.26
N PRO A 373 1.27 -18.16 -3.76
CA PRO A 373 2.18 -18.63 -4.80
C PRO A 373 3.18 -19.65 -4.21
N PRO A 374 3.86 -20.46 -5.05
CA PRO A 374 4.84 -21.44 -4.58
C PRO A 374 5.97 -20.82 -3.73
N GLU A 375 6.41 -21.51 -2.67
CA GLU A 375 7.34 -20.95 -1.66
C GLU A 375 8.64 -20.40 -2.26
N TYR A 376 9.19 -21.06 -3.29
CA TYR A 376 10.42 -20.63 -3.96
C TYR A 376 10.30 -19.25 -4.63
N SER A 377 9.09 -18.76 -4.88
CA SER A 377 8.83 -17.47 -5.54
C SER A 377 8.63 -16.31 -4.57
N TRP A 378 8.45 -16.60 -3.27
CA TRP A 378 8.12 -15.58 -2.26
C TRP A 378 9.14 -14.45 -2.20
N GLY A 379 10.44 -14.78 -2.26
CA GLY A 379 11.50 -13.78 -2.27
C GLY A 379 11.41 -12.79 -3.44
N ALA A 380 11.05 -13.27 -4.64
CA ALA A 380 10.91 -12.45 -5.84
C ALA A 380 9.61 -11.64 -5.88
N LEU A 381 8.54 -12.15 -5.24
CA LEU A 381 7.27 -11.45 -5.06
C LEU A 381 7.27 -10.48 -3.86
N HIS A 382 8.38 -10.45 -3.11
CA HIS A 382 8.50 -9.75 -1.82
C HIS A 382 7.52 -10.20 -0.74
N LEU A 383 6.90 -11.36 -0.89
CA LEU A 383 6.09 -12.01 0.14
C LEU A 383 7.02 -12.58 1.22
N ARG A 384 6.76 -12.28 2.49
CA ARG A 384 7.61 -12.74 3.61
C ARG A 384 6.80 -13.52 4.62
N SER A 385 7.36 -14.65 5.05
CA SER A 385 6.84 -15.47 6.14
C SER A 385 8.00 -15.99 6.99
N PRO A 386 8.10 -15.61 8.28
CA PRO A 386 7.22 -14.65 8.97
C PRO A 386 7.38 -13.20 8.44
N PRO A 387 6.46 -12.28 8.77
CA PRO A 387 6.52 -10.87 8.35
C PRO A 387 7.78 -10.16 8.85
N ALA A 388 8.14 -9.04 8.21
CA ALA A 388 9.24 -8.19 8.65
C ALA A 388 8.94 -7.53 10.01
N PHE A 389 9.97 -7.32 10.83
CA PHE A 389 9.80 -6.71 12.16
C PHE A 389 9.11 -5.35 12.09
N SER A 390 9.40 -4.52 11.08
CA SER A 390 8.72 -3.23 10.88
C SER A 390 7.20 -3.35 10.75
N THR A 391 6.71 -4.42 10.11
CA THR A 391 5.28 -4.71 9.99
C THR A 391 4.71 -5.14 11.33
N VAL A 392 5.41 -6.00 12.06
CA VAL A 392 5.00 -6.46 13.39
C VAL A 392 5.01 -5.31 14.41
N LEU A 393 6.02 -4.44 14.39
CA LEU A 393 6.08 -3.26 15.25
C LEU A 393 4.92 -2.31 14.98
N LYS A 394 4.62 -2.02 13.70
CA LYS A 394 3.45 -1.22 13.31
C LYS A 394 2.15 -1.87 13.79
N HIS A 395 2.03 -3.19 13.66
CA HIS A 395 0.91 -3.95 14.17
C HIS A 395 0.74 -3.75 15.68
N LEU A 396 1.82 -3.93 16.44
CA LEU A 396 1.86 -3.76 17.89
C LEU A 396 1.50 -2.35 18.34
N GLN A 397 2.03 -1.33 17.65
CA GLN A 397 1.71 0.08 17.90
C GLN A 397 0.22 0.39 17.65
N VAL A 398 -0.37 -0.21 16.61
CA VAL A 398 -1.80 -0.04 16.31
C VAL A 398 -2.66 -0.72 17.37
N ILE A 399 -2.37 -1.98 17.74
CA ILE A 399 -3.20 -2.70 18.71
C ILE A 399 -3.08 -2.15 20.13
N GLY A 400 -1.91 -1.62 20.49
CA GLY A 400 -1.61 -1.12 21.82
C GLY A 400 -1.98 0.34 22.06
N LYS A 401 -2.47 1.03 21.02
CA LYS A 401 -2.92 2.42 21.14
C LYS A 401 -4.00 2.53 22.23
N ASN A 402 -3.91 3.56 23.07
CA ASN A 402 -4.82 3.77 24.21
C ASN A 402 -4.96 2.56 25.15
N GLY A 403 -3.90 1.77 25.34
CA GLY A 403 -3.95 0.57 26.18
C GLY A 403 -4.79 -0.57 25.57
N GLY A 404 -5.02 -0.53 24.26
CA GLY A 404 -5.75 -1.55 23.52
C GLY A 404 -7.25 -1.56 23.72
N GLU A 405 -7.84 -0.48 24.24
CA GLU A 405 -9.29 -0.37 24.45
C GLU A 405 -10.09 -0.70 23.18
N ASP A 406 -9.74 -0.07 22.05
CA ASP A 406 -10.39 -0.34 20.76
C ASP A 406 -10.20 -1.79 20.31
N THR A 407 -8.97 -2.32 20.43
CA THR A 407 -8.64 -3.70 20.03
C THR A 407 -9.46 -4.72 20.82
N LEU A 408 -9.57 -4.50 22.13
CA LEU A 408 -10.25 -5.40 23.06
C LEU A 408 -11.76 -5.31 22.94
N ALA A 409 -12.30 -4.10 22.73
CA ALA A 409 -13.74 -3.89 22.52
C ALA A 409 -14.25 -4.62 21.26
N HIS A 410 -13.43 -4.67 20.21
CA HIS A 410 -13.77 -5.34 18.95
C HIS A 410 -13.22 -6.77 18.85
N TRP A 411 -12.67 -7.32 19.93
CA TRP A 411 -12.12 -8.67 19.93
C TRP A 411 -13.24 -9.71 19.75
N PRO A 412 -13.10 -10.69 18.83
CA PRO A 412 -14.17 -11.63 18.52
C PRO A 412 -14.29 -12.74 19.57
N ILE A 413 -14.98 -12.45 20.67
CA ILE A 413 -15.17 -13.37 21.82
C ILE A 413 -15.89 -14.67 21.40
N ALA A 414 -16.83 -14.59 20.46
CA ALA A 414 -17.64 -15.73 20.00
C ALA A 414 -16.86 -16.76 19.15
N SER A 415 -15.64 -16.42 18.70
CA SER A 415 -14.89 -17.19 17.72
C SER A 415 -13.85 -18.12 18.32
N GLY A 416 -13.76 -18.19 19.66
CA GLY A 416 -12.79 -19.01 20.38
C GLY A 416 -11.34 -18.49 20.31
N LEU A 417 -11.12 -17.29 19.75
CA LEU A 417 -9.80 -16.66 19.68
C LEU A 417 -9.40 -16.10 21.05
N ASN A 418 -8.30 -16.59 21.62
CA ASN A 418 -7.74 -16.08 22.86
C ASN A 418 -6.63 -15.06 22.58
N ILE A 419 -6.76 -13.85 23.16
CA ILE A 419 -5.74 -12.81 23.02
C ILE A 419 -4.41 -13.20 23.65
N GLU A 420 -4.41 -14.01 24.70
CA GLU A 420 -3.19 -14.46 25.34
C GLU A 420 -2.41 -15.43 24.45
N GLU A 421 -3.11 -16.32 23.74
CA GLU A 421 -2.51 -17.21 22.75
C GLU A 421 -1.95 -16.41 21.55
N CYS A 422 -2.70 -15.42 21.06
CA CYS A 422 -2.25 -14.50 20.02
C CYS A 422 -0.96 -13.77 20.43
N THR A 423 -0.93 -13.26 21.66
CA THR A 423 0.25 -12.59 22.24
C THR A 423 1.42 -13.57 22.41
N CYS A 424 1.16 -14.83 22.76
CA CYS A 424 2.19 -15.85 22.81
C CYS A 424 2.84 -16.08 21.43
N GLU A 425 2.07 -16.09 20.33
CA GLU A 425 2.65 -16.20 18.98
C GLU A 425 3.53 -15.00 18.63
N ILE A 426 3.12 -13.78 19.04
CA ILE A 426 3.96 -12.59 18.91
C ILE A 426 5.26 -12.73 19.71
N LEU A 427 5.18 -13.16 20.97
CA LEU A 427 6.36 -13.33 21.82
C LEU A 427 7.30 -14.44 21.30
N LYS A 428 6.77 -15.54 20.75
CA LYS A 428 7.57 -16.58 20.07
C LYS A 428 8.31 -16.01 18.87
N TYR A 429 7.65 -15.16 18.07
CA TYR A 429 8.29 -14.48 16.95
C TYR A 429 9.42 -13.56 17.44
N LEU A 430 9.16 -12.72 18.45
CA LEU A 430 10.13 -11.79 19.02
C LEU A 430 11.34 -12.51 19.61
N ASP A 431 11.13 -13.59 20.36
CA ASP A 431 12.21 -14.41 20.94
C ASP A 431 13.15 -14.96 19.87
N LYS A 432 12.60 -15.41 18.73
CA LYS A 432 13.38 -15.93 17.60
C LYS A 432 14.25 -14.86 16.93
N ILE A 433 13.76 -13.62 16.83
CA ILE A 433 14.48 -12.54 16.14
C ILE A 433 15.24 -11.61 17.09
N TRP A 434 15.13 -11.79 18.41
CA TRP A 434 15.61 -10.86 19.43
C TRP A 434 17.06 -10.44 19.23
N GLY A 435 17.94 -11.41 18.96
CA GLY A 435 19.38 -11.15 18.74
C GLY A 435 19.72 -10.41 17.45
N SER A 436 18.76 -10.21 16.54
CA SER A 436 18.93 -9.47 15.29
C SER A 436 18.35 -8.04 15.34
N LEU A 437 17.63 -7.69 16.40
CA LEU A 437 17.03 -6.37 16.57
C LEU A 437 18.08 -5.32 16.90
N SER A 438 17.90 -4.11 16.37
CA SER A 438 18.76 -2.98 16.72
C SER A 438 18.37 -2.40 18.09
N PRO A 439 19.27 -1.66 18.77
CA PRO A 439 18.92 -0.96 20.01
C PRO A 439 17.77 0.04 19.84
N SER A 440 17.61 0.61 18.65
CA SER A 440 16.49 1.51 18.33
C SER A 440 15.16 0.75 18.30
N ASP A 441 15.14 -0.43 17.67
CA ASP A 441 13.96 -1.30 17.58
C ASP A 441 13.46 -1.71 18.98
N VAL A 442 14.40 -2.08 19.87
CA VAL A 442 14.08 -2.45 21.25
C VAL A 442 13.55 -1.25 22.05
N ALA A 443 14.12 -0.06 21.85
CA ALA A 443 13.65 1.17 22.49
C ALA A 443 12.23 1.55 22.04
N GLU A 444 11.91 1.40 20.75
CA GLU A 444 10.54 1.60 20.24
C GLU A 444 9.58 0.58 20.84
N LEU A 445 9.94 -0.71 20.83
CA LEU A 445 9.09 -1.78 21.36
C LEU A 445 8.80 -1.63 22.86
N ARG A 446 9.76 -1.10 23.64
CA ARG A 446 9.60 -0.83 25.08
C ARG A 446 8.43 0.12 25.37
N GLY A 447 8.14 1.07 24.48
CA GLY A 447 7.03 2.01 24.63
C GLY A 447 5.67 1.47 24.19
N VAL A 448 5.58 0.24 23.66
CA VAL A 448 4.35 -0.28 23.08
C VAL A 448 3.56 -1.12 24.08
N ALA A 449 2.30 -0.75 24.32
CA ALA A 449 1.42 -1.44 25.23
C ALA A 449 0.68 -2.59 24.54
N PHE A 450 1.32 -3.75 24.34
CA PHE A 450 0.71 -4.89 23.62
C PHE A 450 0.47 -6.13 24.48
N LEU A 451 0.90 -6.14 25.75
CA LEU A 451 0.81 -7.32 26.61
C LEU A 451 -0.53 -7.32 27.35
N PRO A 452 -1.38 -8.36 27.20
CA PRO A 452 -2.62 -8.47 27.95
C PRO A 452 -2.38 -8.59 29.45
N ALA A 453 -3.08 -7.77 30.22
CA ALA A 453 -3.10 -7.80 31.68
C ALA A 453 -4.55 -7.80 32.20
N ALA A 454 -4.71 -8.06 33.51
CA ALA A 454 -6.01 -8.11 34.19
C ALA A 454 -7.04 -9.00 33.44
N ASN A 455 -6.65 -10.25 33.15
CA ASN A 455 -7.46 -11.23 32.43
C ASN A 455 -7.89 -10.77 31.02
N GLY A 456 -7.01 -10.06 30.31
CA GLY A 456 -7.26 -9.62 28.94
C GLY A 456 -8.17 -8.40 28.80
N THR A 457 -8.40 -7.64 29.87
CA THR A 457 -9.23 -6.42 29.83
C THR A 457 -8.48 -5.17 29.42
N ARG A 458 -7.14 -5.24 29.37
CA ARG A 458 -6.28 -4.14 28.93
C ARG A 458 -4.96 -4.64 28.38
N LEU A 459 -4.34 -3.86 27.51
CA LEU A 459 -2.96 -4.05 27.07
C LEU A 459 -2.05 -3.07 27.79
N VAL A 460 -0.90 -3.55 28.25
CA VAL A 460 0.10 -2.77 29.00
C VAL A 460 1.49 -2.95 28.40
N THR A 461 2.39 -2.03 28.74
CA THR A 461 3.82 -2.12 28.46
C THR A 461 4.50 -3.09 29.42
N ALA A 462 5.70 -3.55 29.06
CA ALA A 462 6.44 -4.52 29.89
C ALA A 462 6.89 -3.93 31.24
N ASP A 463 7.12 -2.63 31.34
CA ASP A 463 7.54 -1.95 32.57
C ASP A 463 6.43 -1.81 33.62
N ALA A 464 5.16 -1.95 33.22
CA ALA A 464 4.01 -2.04 34.11
C ALA A 464 3.77 -3.47 34.64
N LEU A 465 4.58 -4.45 34.22
CA LEU A 465 4.46 -5.85 34.62
C LEU A 465 5.53 -6.25 35.64
N PHE A 466 5.12 -7.13 36.56
CA PHE A 466 5.97 -7.73 37.57
C PHE A 466 5.91 -9.25 37.47
N ALA A 467 7.06 -9.94 37.51
CA ALA A 467 7.11 -11.39 37.49
C ALA A 467 6.40 -12.00 38.72
N ARG A 468 6.45 -11.29 39.85
CA ARG A 468 5.71 -11.64 41.06
C ARG A 468 5.24 -10.38 41.78
N LEU A 469 3.92 -10.21 41.95
CA LEU A 469 3.33 -9.03 42.58
C LEU A 469 2.52 -9.44 43.83
N MET A 470 2.99 -9.05 45.02
CA MET A 470 2.35 -9.43 46.29
C MET A 470 1.10 -8.62 46.64
N ILE A 471 0.91 -7.46 45.99
CA ILE A 471 -0.13 -6.49 46.29
C ILE A 471 -0.88 -6.11 45.01
N ASN A 472 -2.20 -5.93 45.09
CA ASN A 472 -2.98 -5.59 43.90
C ASN A 472 -2.86 -4.09 43.56
N LEU A 473 -2.04 -3.77 42.56
CA LEU A 473 -1.80 -2.41 42.09
C LEU A 473 -2.63 -2.00 40.87
N SER A 474 -3.67 -2.76 40.51
CA SER A 474 -4.59 -2.36 39.44
C SER A 474 -5.24 -1.01 39.77
N PRO A 475 -5.25 -0.02 38.84
CA PRO A 475 -5.02 -0.17 37.40
C PRO A 475 -3.60 0.17 36.89
N PHE A 476 -2.59 0.29 37.75
CA PHE A 476 -1.29 0.83 37.37
C PHE A 476 -0.24 -0.23 37.03
N ALA A 477 -0.22 -1.32 37.78
CA ALA A 477 0.74 -2.39 37.63
C ALA A 477 0.09 -3.76 37.81
N PHE A 478 0.63 -4.77 37.12
CA PHE A 478 0.04 -6.10 37.05
C PHE A 478 1.08 -7.21 37.21
N GLU A 479 0.65 -8.36 37.71
CA GLU A 479 1.46 -9.57 37.69
C GLU A 479 1.50 -10.16 36.28
N LEU A 480 2.65 -10.68 35.86
CA LEU A 480 2.85 -11.32 34.57
C LEU A 480 2.04 -12.63 34.50
N PRO A 481 1.12 -12.77 33.53
CA PRO A 481 0.41 -14.03 33.32
C PRO A 481 1.37 -15.20 33.11
N ALA A 482 1.06 -16.35 33.71
CA ALA A 482 1.92 -17.54 33.71
C ALA A 482 2.27 -18.03 32.29
N VAL A 483 1.36 -17.83 31.33
CA VAL A 483 1.53 -18.16 29.92
C VAL A 483 2.72 -17.44 29.26
N TYR A 484 3.12 -16.27 29.78
CA TYR A 484 4.24 -15.49 29.23
C TYR A 484 5.58 -15.73 29.93
N LEU A 485 5.61 -16.52 31.02
CA LEU A 485 6.85 -16.85 31.75
C LEU A 485 7.99 -17.41 30.88
N PRO A 486 7.73 -18.24 29.85
CA PRO A 486 8.80 -18.70 28.95
C PRO A 486 9.58 -17.56 28.27
N PHE A 487 8.94 -16.41 28.09
CA PHE A 487 9.50 -15.22 27.42
C PHE A 487 10.04 -14.18 28.42
N ALA A 488 10.19 -14.52 29.70
CA ALA A 488 10.64 -13.58 30.73
C ALA A 488 11.98 -12.90 30.40
N LYS A 489 12.87 -13.55 29.65
CA LYS A 489 14.16 -12.95 29.24
C LYS A 489 13.98 -11.71 28.38
N ILE A 490 13.22 -11.83 27.28
CA ILE A 490 12.96 -10.70 26.38
C ILE A 490 12.10 -9.64 27.07
N LEU A 491 11.18 -10.05 27.95
CA LEU A 491 10.35 -9.13 28.70
C LEU A 491 11.16 -8.31 29.72
N LYS A 492 12.19 -8.89 30.33
CA LYS A 492 13.14 -8.16 31.22
C LYS A 492 13.88 -7.08 30.46
N ASP A 493 14.35 -7.37 29.26
CA ASP A 493 14.99 -6.38 28.40
C ASP A 493 14.04 -5.24 28.01
N LEU A 494 12.73 -5.51 27.93
CA LEU A 494 11.67 -4.51 27.69
C LEU A 494 11.23 -3.76 28.96
N GLY A 495 11.67 -4.17 30.15
CA GLY A 495 11.37 -3.47 31.41
C GLY A 495 10.58 -4.26 32.45
N LEU A 496 10.29 -5.54 32.21
CA LEU A 496 9.66 -6.42 33.21
C LEU A 496 10.48 -6.43 34.51
N GLN A 497 9.81 -6.17 35.62
CA GLN A 497 10.43 -6.15 36.94
C GLN A 497 10.24 -7.49 37.65
N ASP A 498 11.23 -7.96 38.42
CA ASP A 498 11.10 -9.24 39.14
C ASP A 498 10.11 -9.13 40.32
N VAL A 499 10.29 -8.12 41.17
CA VAL A 499 9.46 -7.82 42.35
C VAL A 499 9.37 -6.31 42.53
N LEU A 500 8.30 -5.81 43.13
CA LEU A 500 8.16 -4.40 43.50
C LEU A 500 9.26 -3.99 44.48
N THR A 501 10.10 -3.02 44.09
CA THR A 501 11.16 -2.45 44.94
C THR A 501 10.73 -1.08 45.48
N LEU A 502 11.40 -0.61 46.55
CA LEU A 502 11.12 0.71 47.14
C LEU A 502 11.32 1.85 46.13
N SER A 503 12.38 1.79 45.31
CA SER A 503 12.63 2.77 44.25
C SER A 503 11.56 2.74 43.18
N ALA A 504 11.17 1.53 42.71
CA ALA A 504 10.12 1.38 41.72
C ALA A 504 8.75 1.88 42.22
N ALA A 505 8.42 1.64 43.49
CA ALA A 505 7.21 2.16 44.14
C ALA A 505 7.20 3.69 44.18
N LYS A 506 8.33 4.33 44.50
CA LYS A 506 8.48 5.80 44.48
C LYS A 506 8.34 6.34 43.06
N ASP A 507 9.03 5.74 42.09
CA ASP A 507 8.98 6.15 40.69
C ASP A 507 7.57 5.99 40.12
N LEU A 508 6.84 4.94 40.51
CA LEU A 508 5.45 4.73 40.15
C LEU A 508 4.57 5.89 40.66
N LEU A 509 4.66 6.26 41.94
CA LEU A 509 3.90 7.38 42.49
C LEU A 509 4.24 8.72 41.81
N LEU A 510 5.52 8.97 41.52
CA LEU A 510 5.96 10.18 40.82
C LEU A 510 5.45 10.21 39.37
N ASN A 511 5.50 9.09 38.66
CA ASN A 511 5.00 8.99 37.29
C ASN A 511 3.48 9.14 37.25
N LEU A 512 2.76 8.57 38.22
CA LEU A 512 1.32 8.75 38.38
C LEU A 512 0.97 10.21 38.66
N GLN A 513 1.69 10.90 39.54
CA GLN A 513 1.48 12.32 39.78
C GLN A 513 1.62 13.14 38.49
N LYS A 514 2.68 12.87 37.71
CA LYS A 514 2.94 13.54 36.42
C LYS A 514 1.84 13.25 35.40
N ALA A 515 1.38 11.99 35.31
CA ALA A 515 0.35 11.57 34.37
C ALA A 515 -1.04 12.13 34.73
N CYS A 516 -1.39 12.14 36.02
CA CYS A 516 -2.69 12.62 36.51
C CYS A 516 -2.79 14.16 36.53
N GLY A 517 -1.68 14.90 36.54
CA GLY A 517 -1.71 16.38 36.41
C GLY A 517 -2.62 17.09 37.42
N TYR A 518 -2.66 16.62 38.67
CA TYR A 518 -3.56 17.06 39.76
C TYR A 518 -5.06 16.76 39.56
N GLN A 519 -5.43 15.82 38.68
CA GLN A 519 -6.79 15.29 38.60
C GLN A 519 -7.16 14.45 39.82
N HIS A 520 -8.46 14.30 40.05
CA HIS A 520 -9.02 13.46 41.10
C HIS A 520 -8.84 11.98 40.74
N LEU A 521 -8.21 11.22 41.64
CA LEU A 521 -8.11 9.76 41.51
C LEU A 521 -9.49 9.12 41.66
N ASN A 522 -9.77 8.10 40.84
CA ASN A 522 -10.94 7.26 41.05
C ASN A 522 -10.74 6.30 42.24
N PRO A 523 -11.79 5.62 42.76
CA PRO A 523 -11.66 4.75 43.94
C PRO A 523 -10.64 3.61 43.80
N ASN A 524 -10.49 3.04 42.59
CA ASN A 524 -9.54 1.95 42.34
C ASN A 524 -8.09 2.45 42.32
N GLU A 525 -7.88 3.62 41.72
CA GLU A 525 -6.60 4.33 41.69
C GLU A 525 -6.17 4.76 43.09
N LEU A 526 -7.08 5.35 43.87
CA LEU A 526 -6.83 5.74 45.26
C LEU A 526 -6.43 4.52 46.11
N ARG A 527 -7.19 3.42 46.01
CA ARG A 527 -6.84 2.16 46.68
C ARG A 527 -5.44 1.69 46.31
N ALA A 528 -5.09 1.68 45.02
CA ALA A 528 -3.76 1.27 44.59
C ALA A 528 -2.65 2.19 45.14
N VAL A 529 -2.87 3.52 45.17
CA VAL A 529 -1.94 4.48 45.81
C VAL A 529 -1.77 4.18 47.30
N MET A 530 -2.86 3.91 48.02
CA MET A 530 -2.81 3.55 49.44
C MET A 530 -2.01 2.26 49.68
N GLU A 531 -2.18 1.24 48.84
CA GLU A 531 -1.38 0.00 48.90
C GLU A 531 0.10 0.26 48.66
N ILE A 532 0.45 1.11 47.68
CA ILE A 532 1.85 1.50 47.42
C ILE A 532 2.45 2.21 48.65
N LEU A 533 1.70 3.13 49.26
CA LEU A 533 2.16 3.86 50.45
C LEU A 533 2.34 2.94 51.66
N ASN A 534 1.41 1.99 51.87
CA ASN A 534 1.57 0.97 52.91
C ASN A 534 2.81 0.12 52.66
N PHE A 535 3.02 -0.35 51.43
CA PHE A 535 4.22 -1.11 51.07
C PHE A 535 5.51 -0.32 51.33
N ILE A 536 5.55 0.96 50.95
CA ILE A 536 6.68 1.86 51.24
C ILE A 536 6.93 1.93 52.75
N CYS A 537 5.87 2.12 53.55
CA CYS A 537 5.98 2.19 55.01
C CYS A 537 6.46 0.89 55.66
N ASP A 538 5.94 -0.26 55.22
CA ASP A 538 6.33 -1.56 55.77
C ASP A 538 7.81 -1.85 55.48
N GLN A 539 8.28 -1.56 54.26
CA GLN A 539 9.69 -1.71 53.89
C GLN A 539 10.63 -0.77 54.67
N ILE A 540 10.17 0.44 55.03
CA ILE A 540 10.92 1.37 55.87
C ILE A 540 10.96 0.90 57.34
N GLY A 541 9.88 0.28 57.83
CA GLY A 541 9.76 -0.23 59.20
C GLY A 541 10.57 -1.50 59.49
N GLU A 542 10.76 -2.37 58.49
CA GLU A 542 11.39 -3.70 58.64
C GLU A 542 12.93 -3.70 58.64
N GLY A 543 13.57 -2.58 58.31
CA GLY A 543 14.98 -2.37 58.59
C GLY A 543 15.78 -1.84 57.42
N SER A 544 16.16 -0.57 57.51
CA SER A 544 17.44 -0.09 56.99
C SER A 544 17.72 1.33 57.50
N LYS A 545 18.84 1.49 58.22
CA LYS A 545 19.56 2.77 58.25
C LYS A 545 20.08 3.00 56.84
N PHE A 546 19.30 3.65 55.97
CA PHE A 546 19.78 4.08 54.66
C PHE A 546 20.49 5.43 54.77
N ASP A 547 21.64 5.50 54.11
CA ASP A 547 22.51 6.65 53.94
C ASP A 547 21.76 7.88 53.41
N GLY A 548 21.85 8.98 54.15
CA GLY A 548 22.01 10.35 53.62
C GLY A 548 20.93 11.00 52.75
N TYR A 549 19.94 10.28 52.22
CA TYR A 549 18.89 10.84 51.39
C TYR A 549 17.65 11.20 52.21
N ASP A 550 17.25 12.47 52.14
CA ASP A 550 16.07 13.01 52.83
C ASP A 550 14.78 12.49 52.18
N TRP A 551 14.44 11.25 52.52
CA TRP A 551 13.29 10.54 51.97
C TRP A 551 11.96 11.26 52.26
N LYS A 552 11.92 12.11 53.28
CA LYS A 552 10.73 12.83 53.78
C LYS A 552 10.26 13.96 52.86
N SER A 553 11.10 14.43 51.95
CA SER A 553 10.82 15.66 51.18
C SER A 553 10.23 15.41 49.79
N GLU A 554 10.22 14.16 49.30
CA GLU A 554 9.85 13.83 47.91
C GLU A 554 8.73 12.80 47.74
N VAL A 555 8.13 12.28 48.82
CA VAL A 555 7.05 11.28 48.69
C VAL A 555 5.75 11.95 48.30
N ILE A 556 5.04 11.33 47.34
CA ILE A 556 3.74 11.76 46.86
C ILE A 556 2.64 11.06 47.64
N VAL A 557 1.64 11.82 48.09
CA VAL A 557 0.51 11.35 48.89
C VAL A 557 -0.80 11.91 48.32
N PRO A 558 -1.95 11.23 48.52
CA PRO A 558 -3.25 11.77 48.14
C PRO A 558 -3.71 12.82 49.16
N ASP A 559 -4.16 13.99 48.67
CA ASP A 559 -4.85 14.98 49.50
C ASP A 559 -6.32 14.61 49.77
N ASP A 560 -7.01 15.44 50.56
CA ASP A 560 -8.44 15.35 50.86
C ASP A 560 -9.35 15.42 49.62
N GLY A 561 -8.85 16.01 48.53
CA GLY A 561 -9.46 15.99 47.21
C GLY A 561 -9.10 14.75 46.38
N CYS A 562 -8.44 13.72 46.91
CA CYS A 562 -7.95 12.57 46.13
C CYS A 562 -6.98 12.97 45.00
N ARG A 563 -6.18 14.02 45.17
CA ARG A 563 -5.16 14.45 44.19
C ARG A 563 -3.77 14.11 44.71
N LEU A 564 -2.89 13.67 43.82
CA LEU A 564 -1.51 13.34 44.16
C LEU A 564 -0.66 14.60 44.33
N VAL A 565 -0.14 14.81 45.54
CA VAL A 565 0.65 15.98 45.92
C VAL A 565 1.88 15.59 46.74
N HIS A 566 2.82 16.51 46.90
CA HIS A 566 3.96 16.28 47.78
C HIS A 566 3.52 16.23 49.23
N SER A 567 4.03 15.26 49.99
CA SER A 567 3.83 15.12 51.44
C SER A 567 4.12 16.40 52.23
N THR A 568 5.12 17.18 51.81
CA THR A 568 5.49 18.48 52.41
C THR A 568 4.43 19.57 52.27
N SER A 569 3.49 19.42 51.33
CA SER A 569 2.40 20.36 51.08
C SER A 569 1.11 20.00 51.83
N CYS A 570 1.09 18.88 52.53
CA CYS A 570 -0.06 18.37 53.26
C CYS A 570 0.14 18.41 54.77
N VAL A 571 -0.99 18.46 55.47
CA VAL A 571 -1.07 18.32 56.92
C VAL A 571 -2.05 17.19 57.23
N TYR A 572 -1.73 16.34 58.21
CA TYR A 572 -2.68 15.32 58.67
C TYR A 572 -3.33 15.74 59.98
N VAL A 573 -4.61 15.38 60.14
CA VAL A 573 -5.37 15.68 61.37
C VAL A 573 -5.02 14.63 62.41
N ASP A 574 -4.16 15.01 63.35
CA ASP A 574 -3.83 14.19 64.51
C ASP A 574 -4.92 14.27 65.59
N SER A 575 -4.84 13.36 66.57
CA SER A 575 -5.82 13.29 67.67
C SER A 575 -6.01 14.65 68.36
N ASP A 576 -4.93 15.40 68.60
CA ASP A 576 -5.00 16.71 69.22
C ASP A 576 -5.47 17.80 68.25
N GLY A 577 -4.99 17.77 67.01
CA GLY A 577 -5.37 18.72 65.96
C GLY A 577 -6.84 18.70 65.57
N SER A 578 -7.55 17.59 65.80
CA SER A 578 -8.98 17.43 65.49
C SER A 578 -9.87 18.55 66.06
N ARG A 579 -9.47 19.15 67.20
CA ARG A 579 -10.18 20.26 67.85
C ARG A 579 -10.14 21.55 67.02
N PHE A 580 -9.09 21.76 66.22
CA PHE A 580 -8.86 22.99 65.47
C PHE A 580 -9.63 23.04 64.16
N VAL A 581 -10.06 21.89 63.62
CA VAL A 581 -10.68 21.80 62.28
C VAL A 581 -11.90 22.72 62.11
N LYS A 582 -12.68 22.96 63.19
CA LYS A 582 -13.84 23.86 63.18
C LYS A 582 -13.50 25.34 63.39
N CYS A 583 -12.28 25.63 63.83
CA CYS A 583 -11.82 26.95 64.25
C CYS A 583 -10.86 27.59 63.23
N ILE A 584 -10.43 26.82 62.23
CA ILE A 584 -9.49 27.26 61.19
C ILE A 584 -10.19 27.38 59.84
N ASP A 585 -9.70 28.29 58.99
CA ASP A 585 -10.10 28.36 57.59
C ASP A 585 -9.47 27.17 56.83
N THR A 586 -10.25 26.11 56.66
CA THR A 586 -9.83 24.88 55.98
C THR A 586 -9.46 25.09 54.52
N SER A 587 -9.83 26.22 53.89
CA SER A 587 -9.44 26.52 52.51
C SER A 587 -7.95 26.88 52.35
N ARG A 588 -7.28 27.22 53.47
CA ARG A 588 -5.87 27.66 53.48
C ARG A 588 -4.89 26.52 53.77
N ILE A 589 -5.38 25.37 54.22
CA ILE A 589 -4.56 24.22 54.62
C ILE A 589 -5.00 23.03 53.77
N ARG A 590 -4.05 22.37 53.11
CA ARG A 590 -4.32 21.14 52.38
C ARG A 590 -4.19 19.95 53.33
N PHE A 591 -5.25 19.17 53.46
CA PHE A 591 -5.23 17.97 54.28
C PHE A 591 -4.78 16.75 53.45
N VAL A 592 -4.15 15.79 54.11
CA VAL A 592 -3.98 14.45 53.53
C VAL A 592 -5.32 13.71 53.53
N HIS A 593 -5.51 12.77 52.61
CA HIS A 593 -6.74 11.98 52.54
C HIS A 593 -7.06 11.28 53.87
N ALA A 594 -8.33 11.32 54.29
CA ALA A 594 -8.76 10.85 55.62
C ALA A 594 -8.50 9.35 55.85
N ASP A 595 -8.55 8.54 54.79
CA ASP A 595 -8.29 7.09 54.88
C ASP A 595 -6.80 6.74 54.98
N LEU A 596 -5.88 7.71 54.86
CA LEU A 596 -4.46 7.44 55.01
C LEU A 596 -4.14 7.15 56.50
N PRO A 597 -3.61 5.96 56.85
CA PRO A 597 -3.38 5.62 58.24
C PRO A 597 -2.37 6.55 58.93
N GLU A 598 -2.61 6.91 60.19
CA GLU A 598 -1.71 7.78 60.96
C GLU A 598 -0.26 7.24 61.01
N ARG A 599 -0.09 5.90 61.09
CA ARG A 599 1.23 5.27 61.01
C ARG A 599 1.99 5.66 59.75
N VAL A 600 1.29 5.74 58.62
CA VAL A 600 1.86 6.08 57.31
C VAL A 600 2.21 7.56 57.32
N CYS A 601 1.34 8.45 57.80
CA CYS A 601 1.62 9.88 57.92
C CYS A 601 2.88 10.17 58.76
N ILE A 602 3.03 9.49 59.91
CA ILE A 602 4.19 9.63 60.81
C ILE A 602 5.46 9.15 60.12
N VAL A 603 5.42 7.96 59.53
CA VAL A 603 6.56 7.41 58.81
C VAL A 603 6.95 8.40 57.72
N LEU A 604 6.03 8.77 56.82
CA LEU A 604 6.24 9.71 55.69
C LEU A 604 6.64 11.13 56.09
N GLY A 605 6.64 11.49 57.38
CA GLY A 605 7.06 12.81 57.86
C GLY A 605 6.09 13.93 57.54
N ILE A 606 4.81 13.62 57.34
CA ILE A 606 3.75 14.62 57.11
C ILE A 606 3.53 15.42 58.40
N LYS A 607 3.40 16.74 58.30
CA LYS A 607 3.19 17.61 59.47
C LYS A 607 1.84 17.34 60.12
N LYS A 608 1.80 17.39 61.46
CA LYS A 608 0.56 17.32 62.25
C LYS A 608 -0.18 18.66 62.19
N LEU A 609 -1.50 18.62 62.29
CA LEU A 609 -2.28 19.85 62.41
C LEU A 609 -1.98 20.59 63.70
N SER A 610 -1.78 19.86 64.81
CA SER A 610 -1.36 20.44 66.09
C SER A 610 0.01 21.15 66.07
N ASP A 611 0.91 20.76 65.16
CA ASP A 611 2.21 21.42 64.99
C ASP A 611 2.13 22.68 64.09
N VAL A 612 1.08 22.80 63.28
CA VAL A 612 0.92 23.88 62.28
C VAL A 612 0.03 25.01 62.79
N VAL A 613 -0.98 24.68 63.59
CA VAL A 613 -1.90 25.67 64.16
C VAL A 613 -1.32 26.21 65.46
N ILE A 614 -1.16 27.53 65.53
CA ILE A 614 -0.75 28.23 66.74
C ILE A 614 -1.99 28.97 67.27
N GLU A 615 -2.39 28.66 68.49
CA GLU A 615 -3.43 29.41 69.20
C GLU A 615 -2.78 30.58 69.96
N GLU A 616 -3.13 31.81 69.59
CA GLU A 616 -2.72 33.02 70.29
C GLU A 616 -3.95 33.83 70.71
N LEU A 617 -3.83 34.57 71.81
CA LEU A 617 -4.89 35.49 72.23
C LEU A 617 -4.83 36.73 71.33
N ASP A 618 -5.96 37.12 70.74
CA ASP A 618 -6.04 38.32 69.92
C ASP A 618 -5.88 39.58 70.79
N GLU A 619 -4.73 40.25 70.67
CA GLU A 619 -4.40 41.46 71.42
C GLU A 619 -5.31 42.66 71.09
N ASN A 620 -6.09 42.59 69.99
CA ASN A 620 -6.98 43.67 69.58
C ASN A 620 -8.31 43.67 70.32
N HIS A 621 -8.68 42.57 70.97
CA HIS A 621 -9.91 42.46 71.76
C HIS A 621 -9.58 42.64 73.26
N SER A 622 -10.13 43.69 73.88
CA SER A 622 -9.96 43.89 75.31
C SER A 622 -10.76 42.85 76.09
N LEU A 623 -10.08 41.87 76.68
CA LEU A 623 -10.69 40.88 77.56
C LEU A 623 -11.14 41.54 78.88
N GLN A 624 -12.45 41.63 79.12
CA GLN A 624 -12.96 42.11 80.41
C GLN A 624 -13.08 40.93 81.39
N THR A 625 -12.33 40.96 82.48
CA THR A 625 -12.41 39.92 83.51
C THR A 625 -13.75 40.00 84.27
N LEU A 626 -14.44 38.86 84.40
CA LEU A 626 -15.70 38.72 85.11
C LEU A 626 -15.48 38.05 86.48
N GLY A 627 -16.28 38.46 87.47
CA GLY A 627 -16.34 37.78 88.78
C GLY A 627 -17.20 36.51 88.78
N SER A 628 -18.12 36.37 87.84
CA SER A 628 -19.07 35.25 87.73
C SER A 628 -19.58 35.04 86.30
N VAL A 629 -19.86 33.79 85.93
CA VAL A 629 -20.58 33.42 84.69
C VAL A 629 -21.92 32.79 85.11
N GLY A 630 -23.03 33.44 84.77
CA GLY A 630 -24.37 33.03 85.21
C GLY A 630 -24.48 33.01 86.75
N SER A 631 -24.84 31.86 87.32
CA SER A 631 -24.95 31.64 88.77
C SER A 631 -23.64 31.18 89.43
N VAL A 632 -22.55 31.03 88.67
CA VAL A 632 -21.29 30.46 89.16
C VAL A 632 -20.24 31.55 89.32
N SER A 633 -19.70 31.72 90.53
CA SER A 633 -18.62 32.69 90.80
C SER A 633 -17.23 32.09 90.57
N LEU A 634 -16.29 32.91 90.10
CA LEU A 634 -14.90 32.51 89.88
C LEU A 634 -14.25 32.03 91.18
N VAL A 635 -14.57 32.69 92.29
CA VAL A 635 -14.11 32.33 93.64
C VAL A 635 -14.57 30.92 94.02
N THR A 636 -15.83 30.58 93.72
CA THR A 636 -16.39 29.25 94.01
C THR A 636 -15.69 28.16 93.19
N ILE A 637 -15.40 28.40 91.90
CA ILE A 637 -14.65 27.41 91.09
C ILE A 637 -13.21 27.28 91.59
N LYS A 638 -12.53 28.39 91.85
CA LYS A 638 -11.15 28.36 92.41
C LYS A 638 -11.09 27.56 93.70
N GLN A 639 -12.05 27.75 94.62
CA GLN A 639 -12.15 26.96 95.85
C GLN A 639 -12.44 25.47 95.59
N LYS A 640 -13.26 25.14 94.59
CA LYS A 640 -13.54 23.75 94.21
C LYS A 640 -12.32 23.06 93.60
N LEU A 641 -11.53 23.75 92.76
CA LEU A 641 -10.27 23.24 92.20
C LEU A 641 -9.21 22.98 93.30
N LEU A 642 -9.23 23.76 94.38
CA LEU A 642 -8.39 23.58 95.57
C LEU A 642 -8.94 22.53 96.56
N SER A 643 -10.12 21.96 96.31
CA SER A 643 -10.74 20.98 97.20
C SER A 643 -10.03 19.64 97.07
N LYS A 644 -9.48 19.13 98.17
CA LYS A 644 -8.83 17.80 98.22
C LYS A 644 -9.72 16.69 97.68
N SER A 645 -11.03 16.73 97.94
CA SER A 645 -11.97 15.72 97.44
C SER A 645 -12.06 15.72 95.91
N LEU A 646 -12.01 16.89 95.27
CA LEU A 646 -12.01 16.98 93.81
C LEU A 646 -10.65 16.57 93.25
N GLN A 647 -9.55 17.00 93.87
CA GLN A 647 -8.19 16.64 93.46
C GLN A 647 -7.98 15.11 93.49
N SER A 648 -8.39 14.44 94.56
CA SER A 648 -8.35 12.96 94.65
C SER A 648 -9.28 12.29 93.63
N ALA A 649 -10.47 12.84 93.38
CA ALA A 649 -11.40 12.28 92.40
C ALA A 649 -10.86 12.40 90.97
N VAL A 650 -10.33 13.58 90.60
CA VAL A 650 -9.71 13.83 89.29
C VAL A 650 -8.49 12.92 89.09
N TRP A 651 -7.62 12.79 90.09
CA TRP A 651 -6.47 11.87 90.03
C TRP A 651 -6.92 10.42 89.82
N THR A 652 -7.96 9.97 90.52
CA THR A 652 -8.50 8.62 90.37
C THR A 652 -9.02 8.38 88.96
N VAL A 653 -9.75 9.34 88.38
CA VAL A 653 -10.26 9.25 87.01
C VAL A 653 -9.12 9.24 85.99
N VAL A 654 -8.14 10.14 86.13
CA VAL A 654 -6.99 10.24 85.22
C VAL A 654 -6.16 8.94 85.23
N ASN A 655 -5.90 8.37 86.41
CA ASN A 655 -5.19 7.10 86.51
C ASN A 655 -6.01 5.91 86.00
N SER A 656 -7.34 5.92 86.16
CA SER A 656 -8.21 4.88 85.59
C SER A 656 -8.25 4.91 84.05
N LEU A 657 -7.93 6.05 83.43
CA LEU A 657 -7.81 6.21 81.98
C LEU A 657 -6.41 5.84 81.45
N GLY A 658 -5.46 5.58 82.34
CA GLY A 658 -4.10 5.16 81.98
C GLY A 658 -4.03 3.84 81.22
N CYS A 659 -5.05 2.98 81.36
CA CYS A 659 -5.22 1.77 80.55
C CYS A 659 -5.37 2.07 79.05
N HIS A 660 -5.88 3.25 78.70
CA HIS A 660 -6.21 3.67 77.35
C HIS A 660 -5.23 4.72 76.79
N ILE A 661 -4.61 5.53 77.65
CA ILE A 661 -3.63 6.56 77.25
C ILE A 661 -2.34 6.36 78.08
N PRO A 662 -1.30 5.71 77.52
CA PRO A 662 -0.09 5.35 78.25
C PRO A 662 0.64 6.53 78.90
N ALA A 663 0.53 7.72 78.32
CA ALA A 663 1.13 8.95 78.85
C ALA A 663 0.57 9.36 80.23
N LEU A 664 -0.66 8.96 80.56
CA LEU A 664 -1.32 9.31 81.82
C LEU A 664 -0.98 8.38 82.99
N ASN A 665 -0.29 7.24 82.75
CA ASN A 665 0.06 6.25 83.78
C ASN A 665 1.12 6.72 84.80
N SER A 666 1.67 7.93 84.63
CA SER A 666 2.81 8.43 85.42
C SER A 666 2.49 9.66 86.28
N ILE A 667 1.23 10.13 86.30
CA ILE A 667 0.87 11.36 87.00
C ILE A 667 0.64 11.07 88.49
N SER A 668 1.55 11.58 89.35
CA SER A 668 1.40 11.51 90.81
C SER A 668 0.24 12.39 91.30
N LEU A 669 -0.32 12.04 92.46
CA LEU A 669 -1.34 12.86 93.12
C LEU A 669 -0.84 14.28 93.37
N GLU A 670 0.42 14.43 93.80
CA GLU A 670 1.07 15.73 94.00
C GLU A 670 1.17 16.55 92.72
N ALA A 671 1.41 15.91 91.56
CA ALA A 671 1.42 16.61 90.28
C ALA A 671 0.01 17.06 89.90
N THR A 672 -1.02 16.23 90.09
CA THR A 672 -2.42 16.60 89.88
C THR A 672 -2.85 17.76 90.78
N GLU A 673 -2.47 17.74 92.06
CA GLU A 673 -2.70 18.84 93.00
C GLU A 673 -2.00 20.13 92.54
N SER A 674 -0.72 20.04 92.13
CA SER A 674 0.03 21.18 91.60
C SER A 674 -0.60 21.77 90.33
N PHE A 675 -1.06 20.94 89.40
CA PHE A 675 -1.73 21.41 88.18
C PHE A 675 -3.06 22.09 88.49
N LEU A 676 -3.88 21.51 89.37
CA LEU A 676 -5.16 22.11 89.76
C LEU A 676 -4.98 23.40 90.57
N ASN A 677 -3.95 23.49 91.41
CA ASN A 677 -3.57 24.72 92.11
C ASN A 677 -3.13 25.80 91.11
N SER A 678 -2.21 25.47 90.18
CA SER A 678 -1.78 26.41 89.15
C SER A 678 -2.93 26.84 88.23
N THR A 679 -3.87 25.94 87.96
CA THR A 679 -5.07 26.24 87.17
C THR A 679 -5.98 27.19 87.94
N SER A 680 -6.20 26.97 89.24
CA SER A 680 -6.96 27.88 90.11
C SER A 680 -6.36 29.30 90.13
N GLU A 681 -5.03 29.43 90.18
CA GLU A 681 -4.37 30.73 90.12
C GLU A 681 -4.63 31.45 88.79
N LYS A 682 -4.40 30.75 87.68
CA LYS A 682 -4.46 31.33 86.32
C LYS A 682 -5.88 31.44 85.76
N LEU A 683 -6.86 30.72 86.32
CA LEU A 683 -8.24 30.74 85.83
C LEU A 683 -8.84 32.14 85.97
N GLN A 684 -9.36 32.65 84.87
CA GLN A 684 -10.13 33.89 84.80
C GLN A 684 -11.41 33.62 84.03
N PHE A 685 -12.52 34.22 84.47
CA PHE A 685 -13.67 34.36 83.60
C PHE A 685 -13.49 35.62 82.80
N VAL A 686 -13.74 35.55 81.50
CA VAL A 686 -13.60 36.69 80.60
C VAL A 686 -14.87 36.82 79.78
N LYS A 687 -15.25 38.07 79.50
CA LYS A 687 -16.22 38.40 78.47
C LYS A 687 -15.45 38.90 77.26
N VAL A 688 -15.75 38.32 76.11
CA VAL A 688 -15.31 38.83 74.81
C VAL A 688 -16.40 39.81 74.36
N GLU A 689 -16.05 41.08 74.13
CA GLU A 689 -16.92 41.99 73.38
C GLU A 689 -16.77 41.63 71.91
N GLU A 690 -17.88 41.21 71.26
CA GLU A 690 -17.94 40.99 69.80
C GLU A 690 -17.90 42.30 69.02
#